data_AF-A0A2G1YRN4-F1
#
_entry.id   AF-A0A2G1YRN4-F1
#
_cell.length_a   1.000
_cell.length_b   1.000
_cell.length_c   1.000
_cell.angle_alpha   90.00
_cell.angle_beta   90.00
_cell.angle_gamma   90.00
#
_symmetry.space_group_name_H-M   'P 1'
#
loop_
_entity.id
_entity.type
_entity.pdbx_description
1 polymer ?
#
loop_
_entity_poly.entity_id
_entity_poly.type
_entity_poly.pdbx_seq_one_letter_code
_entity_poly.pdbx_strand_id
1 'polypeptide(L)'
;MNDGSFGTTANVEPLEDQLVEKIENHEFETVRNIRWRNQDLNFTTIRDLLRALEKSPSIGGMLSPRDTDDHSALKTLSMDEDVRFYSQRSDKVRQLWQVCQVPDFRQTMHDVHVRLLKEIFMHLQGPGGKLPNDWIAGHLNSLKKTDGDIDTLATRIAHTRTWTYISHVSDWVDDYKYWQDTARSIEDKLSDALHERLTQRFVDKRTAMLMRKMKDSGQLEASINETGDVHVEGHFIGSLTGLRFIADTTVNSTEARTLRNVGNKAIAAEITTRAQSLAAATDDAFSLDGNGQILWREVAVAHLAKGDAPLKPRLVLLASEQLNGPAHDAVVKRLNDWVTAQIETRLKPLTMLTELPLVGAARGIAFQVSENMGALPRYKLGEQIRNLDKKDFGRLKFSGLRVGYEHVFMPILLKPDPTVLRCLLWAIFEERQTIPAPPPAGRVSFEVEGNLPWTYYLTAGYAVYDKLAVRIDMLDRLAGLLRRASRGLLETAEKPKPTEKITAATPTESSPDAAETPEAVASSALNEKPAEEAPVEEQAIVEASVAETSAPETEPKNETPVEEQEIVEANVAETSAPETEPKKESPETPEAIEQTKPSEETASDVKTSAEPHAKEAIKSTAKKDGPRNLPFKPTHEMLSLVGTTREQFTLILEKLGYGAKLDGEDLTYQRIPFHKRKRKEKPAPRPRRPDNKAAPKAESRGKSQSKPPYRKPAPRVKEADPDSPFAILKTLGKK
;
A
#
# COMPACT_ATOMS: atom_id res chain seq x y z
N MET A 1 19.26 -43.24 12.83
CA MET A 1 20.14 -42.16 13.31
C MET A 1 21.00 -42.72 14.44
N ASN A 2 21.99 -41.95 14.91
CA ASN A 2 22.56 -42.14 16.24
C ASN A 2 21.97 -41.04 17.13
N ASP A 3 21.59 -41.37 18.35
CA ASP A 3 21.06 -40.41 19.29
C ASP A 3 22.18 -39.47 19.78
N GLY A 4 21.85 -38.20 20.04
CA GLY A 4 22.81 -37.19 20.44
C GLY A 4 22.14 -36.05 21.19
N SER A 5 22.92 -35.30 21.96
CA SER A 5 22.44 -34.17 22.75
C SER A 5 22.54 -32.84 21.99
N PHE A 6 21.63 -31.92 22.31
CA PHE A 6 21.63 -30.54 21.85
C PHE A 6 21.27 -29.60 23.01
N GLY A 7 21.50 -28.29 22.84
CA GLY A 7 21.30 -27.29 23.88
C GLY A 7 21.80 -25.91 23.47
N THR A 8 21.65 -24.93 24.36
CA THR A 8 22.03 -23.52 24.12
C THR A 8 23.39 -23.17 24.73
N THR A 9 23.97 -22.04 24.31
CA THR A 9 25.31 -21.60 24.76
C THR A 9 25.24 -20.32 25.59
N ALA A 10 25.76 -20.39 26.82
CA ALA A 10 25.96 -19.26 27.75
C ALA A 10 24.73 -18.35 27.95
N ASN A 11 24.64 -17.24 27.19
CA ASN A 11 23.62 -16.20 27.34
C ASN A 11 22.54 -16.23 26.24
N VAL A 12 22.48 -17.30 25.44
CA VAL A 12 21.37 -17.52 24.49
C VAL A 12 20.16 -18.06 25.24
N GLU A 13 18.99 -17.48 24.98
CA GLU A 13 17.71 -17.90 25.58
C GLU A 13 17.43 -19.39 25.29
N PRO A 14 16.72 -20.12 26.18
CA PRO A 14 16.36 -21.52 25.96
C PRO A 14 15.64 -21.73 24.61
N LEU A 15 15.83 -22.90 24.01
CA LEU A 15 15.04 -23.31 22.85
C LEU A 15 13.57 -23.45 23.26
N GLU A 16 12.65 -23.01 22.39
CA GLU A 16 11.21 -23.20 22.58
C GLU A 16 10.88 -24.70 22.68
N ASP A 17 10.02 -25.10 23.62
CA ASP A 17 9.67 -26.51 23.85
C ASP A 17 9.17 -27.23 22.57
N GLN A 18 8.43 -26.51 21.71
CA GLN A 18 7.95 -27.04 20.42
C GLN A 18 9.07 -27.30 19.41
N LEU A 19 10.21 -26.62 19.53
CA LEU A 19 11.40 -26.87 18.72
C LEU A 19 12.21 -28.04 19.29
N VAL A 20 12.30 -28.15 20.63
CA VAL A 20 12.88 -29.32 21.32
C VAL A 20 12.13 -30.59 20.91
N GLU A 21 10.80 -30.60 21.06
CA GLU A 21 9.92 -31.73 20.70
C GLU A 21 10.07 -32.15 19.24
N LYS A 22 10.16 -31.19 18.31
CA LYS A 22 10.38 -31.48 16.87
C LYS A 22 11.77 -32.05 16.58
N ILE A 23 12.81 -31.60 17.28
CA ILE A 23 14.17 -32.13 17.11
C ILE A 23 14.24 -33.56 17.64
N GLU A 24 13.71 -33.82 18.84
CA GLU A 24 13.69 -35.16 19.45
C GLU A 24 12.88 -36.16 18.62
N ASN A 25 11.65 -35.80 18.22
CA ASN A 25 10.79 -36.63 17.38
C ASN A 25 11.19 -36.65 15.89
N HIS A 26 12.23 -35.92 15.50
CA HIS A 26 12.71 -35.78 14.13
C HIS A 26 11.61 -35.30 13.14
N GLU A 27 10.68 -34.45 13.60
CA GLU A 27 9.58 -33.90 12.80
C GLU A 27 10.02 -32.65 12.02
N PHE A 28 10.55 -32.88 10.82
CA PHE A 28 10.98 -31.80 9.92
C PHE A 28 9.90 -31.40 8.91
N GLU A 29 9.74 -30.10 8.66
CA GLU A 29 8.82 -29.61 7.63
C GLU A 29 9.19 -30.11 6.23
N THR A 30 8.18 -30.59 5.49
CA THR A 30 8.36 -31.09 4.12
C THR A 30 8.94 -30.01 3.21
N VAL A 31 10.08 -30.27 2.54
CA VAL A 31 10.67 -29.33 1.58
C VAL A 31 9.79 -29.24 0.32
N ARG A 32 8.87 -28.27 0.29
CA ARG A 32 7.87 -28.12 -0.78
C ARG A 32 8.43 -27.61 -2.11
N ASN A 33 9.57 -26.91 -2.07
CA ASN A 33 10.22 -26.36 -3.27
C ASN A 33 11.75 -26.40 -3.14
N ILE A 34 12.45 -26.79 -4.21
CA ILE A 34 13.91 -26.76 -4.33
C ILE A 34 14.29 -25.81 -5.47
N ARG A 35 15.30 -24.94 -5.29
CA ARG A 35 15.84 -24.13 -6.40
C ARG A 35 16.86 -24.97 -7.17
N TRP A 36 16.64 -25.15 -8.47
CA TRP A 36 17.44 -26.01 -9.34
C TRP A 36 17.99 -25.23 -10.53
N ARG A 37 19.30 -25.30 -10.75
CA ARG A 37 19.97 -24.74 -11.93
C ARG A 37 20.19 -25.83 -12.97
N ASN A 38 19.90 -25.54 -14.24
CA ASN A 38 20.20 -26.46 -15.34
C ASN A 38 21.71 -26.77 -15.42
N GLN A 39 22.05 -28.05 -15.49
CA GLN A 39 23.44 -28.53 -15.65
C GLN A 39 23.84 -28.69 -17.13
N ASP A 40 22.87 -28.85 -18.03
CA ASP A 40 23.09 -28.99 -19.48
C ASP A 40 23.43 -27.62 -20.11
N LEU A 41 24.65 -27.13 -19.90
CA LEU A 41 25.10 -25.82 -20.40
C LEU A 41 25.62 -25.89 -21.83
N ASN A 42 25.11 -25.01 -22.70
CA ASN A 42 25.51 -24.92 -24.10
C ASN A 42 26.48 -23.75 -24.33
N PHE A 43 27.75 -24.05 -24.54
CA PHE A 43 28.80 -23.05 -24.75
C PHE A 43 28.99 -22.61 -26.22
N THR A 44 28.08 -22.96 -27.15
CA THR A 44 28.25 -22.63 -28.59
C THR A 44 28.31 -21.12 -28.84
N THR A 45 27.47 -20.35 -28.16
CA THR A 45 27.52 -18.87 -28.12
C THR A 45 27.12 -18.38 -26.73
N ILE A 46 27.47 -17.13 -26.36
CA ILE A 46 27.00 -16.51 -25.11
C ILE A 46 25.46 -16.55 -25.01
N ARG A 47 24.76 -16.37 -26.14
CA ARG A 47 23.29 -16.39 -26.20
C ARG A 47 22.69 -17.78 -25.94
N ASP A 48 23.38 -18.83 -26.36
CA ASP A 48 22.95 -20.21 -26.09
C ASP A 48 23.29 -20.65 -24.66
N LEU A 49 24.37 -20.11 -24.08
CA LEU A 49 24.70 -20.29 -22.66
C LEU A 49 23.65 -19.61 -21.77
N LEU A 50 23.30 -18.34 -22.04
CA LEU A 50 22.23 -17.63 -21.33
C LEU A 50 20.89 -18.39 -21.44
N ARG A 51 20.51 -18.85 -22.64
CA ARG A 51 19.29 -19.65 -22.82
C ARG A 51 19.34 -20.99 -22.07
N ALA A 52 20.52 -21.60 -21.93
CA ALA A 52 20.69 -22.82 -21.14
C ALA A 52 20.60 -22.55 -19.62
N LEU A 53 21.07 -21.40 -19.14
CA LEU A 53 20.97 -20.99 -17.74
C LEU A 53 19.52 -20.60 -17.35
N GLU A 54 18.79 -19.96 -18.26
CA GLU A 54 17.38 -19.53 -18.06
C GLU A 54 16.34 -20.65 -18.30
N LYS A 55 16.79 -21.87 -18.64
CA LYS A 55 15.92 -23.04 -18.86
C LYS A 55 15.26 -23.48 -17.55
N SER A 56 13.94 -23.28 -17.44
CA SER A 56 13.15 -23.72 -16.28
C SER A 56 13.25 -25.24 -16.06
N PRO A 57 13.23 -25.73 -14.81
CA PRO A 57 13.25 -27.16 -14.51
C PRO A 57 11.97 -27.86 -15.00
N SER A 58 12.10 -29.12 -15.41
CA SER A 58 10.98 -29.95 -15.89
C SER A 58 10.33 -30.82 -14.80
N ILE A 59 10.84 -30.76 -13.57
CA ILE A 59 10.40 -31.57 -12.43
C ILE A 59 9.51 -30.71 -11.51
N GLY A 60 8.33 -31.22 -11.14
CA GLY A 60 7.43 -30.54 -10.21
C GLY A 60 8.07 -30.34 -8.83
N GLY A 61 7.84 -29.17 -8.22
CA GLY A 61 8.52 -28.78 -6.96
C GLY A 61 9.95 -28.25 -7.15
N MET A 62 10.51 -28.26 -8.37
CA MET A 62 11.71 -27.50 -8.66
C MET A 62 11.35 -26.10 -9.19
N LEU A 63 12.06 -25.09 -8.70
CA LEU A 63 11.96 -23.70 -9.14
C LEU A 63 13.28 -23.24 -9.77
N SER A 64 13.23 -22.22 -10.61
CA SER A 64 14.43 -21.52 -11.07
C SER A 64 15.25 -20.99 -9.87
N PRO A 65 16.58 -20.84 -9.99
CA PRO A 65 17.34 -20.00 -9.06
C PRO A 65 16.77 -18.58 -9.07
N ARG A 66 16.99 -17.85 -7.97
CA ARG A 66 16.91 -16.38 -8.02
C ARG A 66 18.08 -15.86 -8.88
N ASP A 67 18.00 -14.62 -9.33
CA ASP A 67 19.11 -13.99 -10.05
C ASP A 67 20.41 -14.16 -9.24
N THR A 68 21.38 -14.77 -9.89
CA THR A 68 22.64 -15.25 -9.31
C THR A 68 23.76 -14.38 -9.85
N ASP A 69 24.74 -14.06 -9.01
CA ASP A 69 25.76 -13.06 -9.31
C ASP A 69 26.53 -13.40 -10.61
N ASP A 70 26.82 -14.68 -10.82
CA ASP A 70 27.46 -15.20 -12.04
C ASP A 70 26.58 -15.05 -13.31
N HIS A 71 25.27 -15.23 -13.19
CA HIS A 71 24.30 -15.02 -14.27
C HIS A 71 24.09 -13.53 -14.58
N SER A 72 24.04 -12.71 -13.54
CA SER A 72 23.94 -11.26 -13.66
C SER A 72 25.21 -10.66 -14.28
N ALA A 73 26.39 -11.13 -13.85
CA ALA A 73 27.67 -10.75 -14.41
C ALA A 73 27.79 -11.19 -15.88
N LEU A 74 27.42 -12.43 -16.21
CA LEU A 74 27.38 -12.89 -17.61
C LEU A 74 26.45 -12.02 -18.46
N LYS A 75 25.29 -11.61 -17.94
CA LYS A 75 24.37 -10.70 -18.64
C LYS A 75 25.02 -9.34 -18.92
N THR A 76 25.59 -8.68 -17.91
CA THR A 76 26.26 -7.37 -18.11
C THR A 76 27.46 -7.50 -19.07
N LEU A 77 28.34 -8.47 -18.85
CA LEU A 77 29.51 -8.72 -19.70
C LEU A 77 29.12 -9.12 -21.14
N SER A 78 27.97 -9.75 -21.36
CA SER A 78 27.48 -10.08 -22.70
C SER A 78 27.08 -8.88 -23.56
N MET A 79 26.94 -7.68 -22.96
CA MET A 79 26.65 -6.44 -23.68
C MET A 79 27.93 -5.71 -24.13
N ASP A 80 29.06 -5.97 -23.46
CA ASP A 80 30.35 -5.32 -23.68
C ASP A 80 31.00 -5.74 -25.00
N GLU A 81 31.52 -4.78 -25.77
CA GLU A 81 32.02 -5.04 -27.13
C GLU A 81 33.33 -5.84 -27.14
N ASP A 82 34.25 -5.57 -26.20
CA ASP A 82 35.52 -6.30 -26.08
C ASP A 82 35.26 -7.76 -25.68
N VAL A 83 34.41 -7.97 -24.67
CA VAL A 83 34.03 -9.31 -24.20
C VAL A 83 33.39 -10.11 -25.34
N ARG A 84 32.48 -9.50 -26.10
CA ARG A 84 31.84 -10.12 -27.27
C ARG A 84 32.84 -10.41 -28.39
N PHE A 85 33.82 -9.55 -28.62
CA PHE A 85 34.85 -9.75 -29.64
C PHE A 85 35.70 -10.99 -29.37
N TYR A 86 36.16 -11.20 -28.13
CA TYR A 86 36.95 -12.40 -27.80
C TYR A 86 36.13 -13.67 -27.60
N SER A 87 34.84 -13.55 -27.24
CA SER A 87 33.95 -14.69 -26.93
C SER A 87 33.27 -15.31 -28.16
N GLN A 88 33.93 -15.31 -29.32
CA GLN A 88 33.38 -15.86 -30.58
C GLN A 88 33.47 -17.38 -30.70
N ARG A 89 34.26 -18.06 -29.85
CA ARG A 89 34.47 -19.52 -29.87
C ARG A 89 34.00 -20.17 -28.58
N SER A 90 33.59 -21.44 -28.63
CA SER A 90 33.01 -22.14 -27.48
C SER A 90 33.97 -22.40 -26.32
N ASP A 91 35.28 -22.49 -26.58
CA ASP A 91 36.31 -22.50 -25.55
C ASP A 91 36.39 -21.16 -24.82
N LYS A 92 36.24 -20.04 -25.54
CA LYS A 92 36.23 -18.69 -24.96
C LYS A 92 34.93 -18.33 -24.26
N VAL A 93 33.78 -18.80 -24.75
CA VAL A 93 32.49 -18.72 -24.01
C VAL A 93 32.55 -19.52 -22.71
N ARG A 94 33.22 -20.68 -22.69
CA ARG A 94 33.48 -21.45 -21.45
C ARG A 94 34.44 -20.70 -20.51
N GLN A 95 35.51 -20.11 -21.03
CA GLN A 95 36.45 -19.32 -20.23
C GLN A 95 35.79 -18.09 -19.61
N LEU A 96 34.95 -17.36 -20.37
CA LEU A 96 34.13 -16.26 -19.86
C LEU A 96 33.21 -16.74 -18.74
N TRP A 97 32.55 -17.89 -18.91
CA TRP A 97 31.69 -18.45 -17.89
C TRP A 97 32.44 -18.78 -16.59
N GLN A 98 33.63 -19.37 -16.68
CA GLN A 98 34.47 -19.64 -15.50
C GLN A 98 34.86 -18.33 -14.78
N VAL A 99 35.11 -17.24 -15.51
CA VAL A 99 35.34 -15.92 -14.91
C VAL A 99 34.07 -15.39 -14.23
N CYS A 100 32.89 -15.52 -14.85
CA CYS A 100 31.63 -15.12 -14.21
C CYS A 100 31.36 -15.86 -12.90
N GLN A 101 31.87 -17.08 -12.71
CA GLN A 101 31.70 -17.88 -11.49
C GLN A 101 32.60 -17.47 -10.31
N VAL A 102 33.49 -16.49 -10.46
CA VAL A 102 34.33 -15.97 -9.36
C VAL A 102 33.45 -15.22 -8.33
N PRO A 103 33.37 -15.66 -7.07
CA PRO A 103 32.47 -15.06 -6.07
C PRO A 103 32.91 -13.65 -5.63
N ASP A 104 31.95 -12.73 -5.46
CA ASP A 104 32.20 -11.48 -4.74
C ASP A 104 31.97 -11.67 -3.23
N PHE A 105 32.98 -12.19 -2.55
CA PHE A 105 32.98 -12.31 -1.09
C PHE A 105 32.79 -10.97 -0.37
N ARG A 106 33.00 -9.83 -1.04
CA ARG A 106 32.89 -8.48 -0.46
C ARG A 106 31.47 -7.91 -0.47
N GLN A 107 30.53 -8.54 -1.20
CA GLN A 107 29.17 -8.05 -1.40
C GLN A 107 29.13 -6.58 -1.90
N THR A 108 30.02 -6.25 -2.85
CA THR A 108 30.12 -4.91 -3.44
C THR A 108 29.02 -4.63 -4.46
N MET A 109 28.86 -3.36 -4.82
CA MET A 109 27.96 -2.95 -5.91
C MET A 109 28.31 -3.69 -7.21
N HIS A 110 27.31 -4.30 -7.85
CA HIS A 110 27.44 -5.21 -9.00
C HIS A 110 28.47 -4.76 -10.05
N ASP A 111 28.43 -3.48 -10.45
CA ASP A 111 29.30 -2.91 -11.48
C ASP A 111 30.79 -2.91 -11.11
N VAL A 112 31.13 -2.91 -9.81
CA VAL A 112 32.52 -2.97 -9.30
C VAL A 112 33.07 -4.39 -9.46
N HIS A 113 32.28 -5.41 -9.12
CA HIS A 113 32.68 -6.81 -9.34
C HIS A 113 32.76 -7.12 -10.83
N VAL A 114 31.74 -6.74 -11.62
CA VAL A 114 31.72 -6.93 -13.07
C VAL A 114 32.93 -6.30 -13.76
N ARG A 115 33.43 -5.16 -13.27
CA ARG A 115 34.67 -4.55 -13.80
C ARG A 115 35.90 -5.43 -13.55
N LEU A 116 36.08 -5.93 -12.32
CA LEU A 116 37.15 -6.88 -12.00
C LEU A 116 37.04 -8.15 -12.86
N LEU A 117 35.83 -8.67 -13.08
CA LEU A 117 35.59 -9.81 -13.96
C LEU A 117 35.95 -9.50 -15.44
N LYS A 118 35.67 -8.29 -15.94
CA LYS A 118 36.15 -7.87 -17.27
C LYS A 118 37.68 -7.83 -17.32
N GLU A 119 38.33 -7.23 -16.33
CA GLU A 119 39.80 -7.15 -16.26
C GLU A 119 40.46 -8.53 -16.24
N ILE A 120 39.97 -9.45 -15.40
CA ILE A 120 40.40 -10.86 -15.37
C ILE A 120 40.22 -11.50 -16.75
N PHE A 121 39.03 -11.40 -17.35
CA PHE A 121 38.75 -12.02 -18.64
C PHE A 121 39.65 -11.46 -19.75
N MET A 122 39.87 -10.13 -19.79
CA MET A 122 40.75 -9.47 -20.77
C MET A 122 42.21 -9.91 -20.62
N HIS A 123 42.75 -10.02 -19.39
CA HIS A 123 44.10 -10.55 -19.16
C HIS A 123 44.24 -11.99 -19.68
N LEU A 124 43.21 -12.83 -19.48
CA LEU A 124 43.14 -14.20 -20.00
C LEU A 124 42.97 -14.29 -21.54
N GLN A 125 42.69 -13.17 -22.22
CA GLN A 125 42.76 -13.06 -23.70
C GLN A 125 44.07 -12.44 -24.20
N GLY A 126 44.92 -11.93 -23.29
CA GLY A 126 46.23 -11.40 -23.60
C GLY A 126 47.22 -12.47 -24.10
N PRO A 127 48.40 -12.06 -24.60
CA PRO A 127 49.34 -12.96 -25.30
C PRO A 127 49.90 -14.10 -24.43
N GLY A 128 49.86 -13.99 -23.10
CA GLY A 128 50.24 -15.06 -22.18
C GLY A 128 49.10 -16.02 -21.80
N GLY A 129 47.84 -15.70 -22.12
CA GLY A 129 46.66 -16.48 -21.72
C GLY A 129 46.38 -16.54 -20.21
N LYS A 130 47.13 -15.77 -19.40
CA LYS A 130 47.22 -15.83 -17.94
C LYS A 130 47.21 -14.44 -17.32
N LEU A 131 46.91 -14.39 -16.02
CA LEU A 131 46.98 -13.19 -15.20
C LEU A 131 48.44 -12.80 -14.91
N PRO A 132 48.88 -11.55 -15.17
CA PRO A 132 50.26 -11.13 -14.90
C PRO A 132 50.60 -11.18 -13.41
N ASN A 133 51.75 -11.76 -13.06
CA ASN A 133 52.21 -11.86 -11.67
C ASN A 133 52.27 -10.50 -10.96
N ASP A 134 52.76 -9.44 -11.63
CA ASP A 134 52.84 -8.09 -11.05
C ASP A 134 51.46 -7.47 -10.75
N TRP A 135 50.43 -7.85 -11.51
CA TRP A 135 49.05 -7.39 -11.31
C TRP A 135 48.44 -8.07 -10.08
N ILE A 136 48.62 -9.39 -9.93
CA ILE A 136 48.23 -10.13 -8.72
C ILE A 136 48.99 -9.59 -7.50
N ALA A 137 50.30 -9.32 -7.65
CA ALA A 137 51.14 -8.72 -6.62
C ALA A 137 50.60 -7.37 -6.14
N GLY A 138 50.17 -6.49 -7.06
CA GLY A 138 49.61 -5.18 -6.74
C GLY A 138 48.37 -5.27 -5.85
N HIS A 139 47.41 -6.13 -6.22
CA HIS A 139 46.18 -6.33 -5.44
C HIS A 139 46.46 -6.92 -4.05
N LEU A 140 47.25 -7.99 -3.96
CA LEU A 140 47.56 -8.64 -2.67
C LEU A 140 48.40 -7.75 -1.74
N ASN A 141 49.39 -6.99 -2.27
CA ASN A 141 50.17 -6.06 -1.46
C ASN A 141 49.32 -4.91 -0.89
N SER A 142 48.28 -4.47 -1.61
CA SER A 142 47.33 -3.47 -1.08
C SER A 142 46.49 -4.01 0.09
N LEU A 143 46.21 -5.32 0.12
CA LEU A 143 45.39 -5.98 1.14
C LEU A 143 46.17 -6.38 2.40
N LYS A 144 47.49 -6.56 2.30
CA LYS A 144 48.40 -6.98 3.37
C LYS A 144 48.43 -6.07 4.62
N LYS A 145 47.88 -4.85 4.55
CA LYS A 145 47.83 -3.91 5.68
C LYS A 145 46.85 -4.39 6.75
N THR A 146 47.23 -4.28 8.02
CA THR A 146 46.38 -4.64 9.19
C THR A 146 45.75 -3.44 9.89
N ASP A 147 45.95 -2.21 9.40
CA ASP A 147 45.33 -0.97 9.92
C ASP A 147 43.79 -0.89 9.69
N GLY A 148 43.13 0.10 10.30
CA GLY A 148 41.68 0.34 10.19
C GLY A 148 40.88 -0.04 11.43
N ASP A 149 39.60 -0.39 11.23
CA ASP A 149 38.68 -0.89 12.25
C ASP A 149 38.35 -2.39 12.01
N ILE A 150 37.21 -2.87 12.52
CA ILE A 150 36.73 -4.25 12.32
C ILE A 150 36.19 -4.46 10.89
N ASP A 151 35.40 -3.50 10.40
CA ASP A 151 34.69 -3.62 9.12
C ASP A 151 35.67 -3.46 7.93
N THR A 152 36.71 -2.64 8.10
CA THR A 152 37.87 -2.55 7.20
C THR A 152 38.60 -3.88 7.08
N LEU A 153 38.88 -4.58 8.19
CA LEU A 153 39.55 -5.87 8.16
C LEU A 153 38.67 -6.95 7.54
N ALA A 154 37.38 -7.02 7.92
CA ALA A 154 36.43 -7.95 7.31
C ALA A 154 36.36 -7.77 5.78
N THR A 155 36.34 -6.53 5.30
CA THR A 155 36.36 -6.20 3.86
C THR A 155 37.66 -6.63 3.17
N ARG A 156 38.82 -6.50 3.84
CA ARG A 156 40.12 -6.96 3.31
C ARG A 156 40.24 -8.48 3.30
N ILE A 157 39.73 -9.19 4.31
CA ILE A 157 39.63 -10.65 4.33
C ILE A 157 38.76 -11.13 3.17
N ALA A 158 37.57 -10.53 3.00
CA ALA A 158 36.67 -10.82 1.90
C ALA A 158 37.34 -10.62 0.53
N HIS A 159 38.05 -9.51 0.31
CA HIS A 159 38.79 -9.32 -0.94
C HIS A 159 39.94 -10.34 -1.10
N THR A 160 40.64 -10.69 -0.03
CA THR A 160 41.69 -11.71 -0.06
C THR A 160 41.14 -13.07 -0.49
N ARG A 161 39.94 -13.46 -0.01
CA ARG A 161 39.25 -14.70 -0.43
C ARG A 161 38.96 -14.77 -1.94
N THR A 162 38.64 -13.64 -2.58
CA THR A 162 38.50 -13.60 -4.05
C THR A 162 39.83 -13.97 -4.74
N TRP A 163 40.97 -13.49 -4.23
CA TRP A 163 42.29 -13.84 -4.74
C TRP A 163 42.71 -15.28 -4.38
N THR A 164 42.39 -15.76 -3.18
CA THR A 164 42.56 -17.17 -2.80
C THR A 164 41.81 -18.09 -3.77
N TYR A 165 40.54 -17.77 -4.08
CA TYR A 165 39.74 -18.52 -5.07
C TYR A 165 40.38 -18.48 -6.47
N ILE A 166 40.76 -17.29 -6.97
CA ILE A 166 41.44 -17.14 -8.25
C ILE A 166 42.74 -17.97 -8.30
N SER A 167 43.52 -18.00 -7.22
CA SER A 167 44.77 -18.76 -7.14
C SER A 167 44.58 -20.29 -7.15
N HIS A 168 43.36 -20.78 -6.87
CA HIS A 168 42.99 -22.19 -7.01
C HIS A 168 42.56 -22.58 -8.43
N VAL A 169 42.36 -21.62 -9.35
CA VAL A 169 42.11 -21.89 -10.77
C VAL A 169 43.45 -22.08 -11.49
N SER A 170 43.90 -23.34 -11.55
CA SER A 170 45.22 -23.77 -12.04
C SER A 170 45.68 -23.15 -13.36
N ASP A 171 44.74 -22.90 -14.27
CA ASP A 171 45.04 -22.56 -15.66
C ASP A 171 45.29 -21.06 -15.87
N TRP A 172 44.93 -20.21 -14.89
CA TRP A 172 44.94 -18.75 -15.02
C TRP A 172 46.22 -18.08 -14.54
N VAL A 173 47.10 -18.80 -13.83
CA VAL A 173 48.27 -18.24 -13.16
C VAL A 173 49.48 -19.16 -13.41
N ASP A 174 50.71 -18.65 -13.29
CA ASP A 174 51.92 -19.47 -13.43
C ASP A 174 52.26 -20.23 -12.15
N ASP A 175 52.74 -19.54 -11.11
CA ASP A 175 53.00 -20.17 -9.81
C ASP A 175 51.78 -20.11 -8.91
N TYR A 176 50.78 -20.94 -9.23
CA TYR A 176 49.54 -21.03 -8.44
C TYR A 176 49.81 -21.34 -6.96
N LYS A 177 50.89 -22.06 -6.63
CA LYS A 177 51.19 -22.44 -5.25
C LYS A 177 51.75 -21.27 -4.46
N TYR A 178 52.72 -20.53 -5.02
CA TYR A 178 53.21 -19.29 -4.42
C TYR A 178 52.08 -18.31 -4.12
N TRP A 179 51.12 -18.16 -5.05
CA TRP A 179 49.98 -17.26 -4.85
C TRP A 179 48.97 -17.78 -3.82
N GLN A 180 48.68 -19.09 -3.76
CA GLN A 180 47.84 -19.69 -2.71
C GLN A 180 48.46 -19.49 -1.32
N ASP A 181 49.75 -19.77 -1.16
CA ASP A 181 50.45 -19.65 0.13
C ASP A 181 50.62 -18.17 0.54
N THR A 182 50.81 -17.26 -0.44
CA THR A 182 50.83 -15.80 -0.21
C THR A 182 49.47 -15.25 0.22
N ALA A 183 48.38 -15.64 -0.47
CA ALA A 183 47.03 -15.21 -0.13
C ALA A 183 46.61 -15.73 1.26
N ARG A 184 46.89 -17.00 1.58
CA ARG A 184 46.66 -17.56 2.92
C ARG A 184 47.42 -16.76 3.98
N SER A 185 48.71 -16.51 3.79
CA SER A 185 49.53 -15.75 4.75
C SER A 185 49.12 -14.27 4.89
N ILE A 186 48.26 -13.74 4.03
CA ILE A 186 47.61 -12.43 4.20
C ILE A 186 46.28 -12.59 4.95
N GLU A 187 45.45 -13.57 4.58
CA GLU A 187 44.18 -13.86 5.27
C GLU A 187 44.39 -14.23 6.75
N ASP A 188 45.42 -15.03 7.07
CA ASP A 188 45.81 -15.39 8.44
C ASP A 188 46.07 -14.12 9.28
N LYS A 189 46.97 -13.23 8.81
CA LYS A 189 47.36 -12.00 9.53
C LYS A 189 46.21 -10.99 9.66
N LEU A 190 45.33 -10.92 8.66
CA LEU A 190 44.12 -10.10 8.75
C LEU A 190 43.11 -10.68 9.75
N SER A 191 43.03 -12.01 9.85
CA SER A 191 42.17 -12.72 10.79
C SER A 191 42.69 -12.60 12.23
N ASP A 192 44.00 -12.68 12.44
CA ASP A 192 44.66 -12.42 13.73
C ASP A 192 44.38 -10.99 14.20
N ALA A 193 44.61 -9.99 13.34
CA ALA A 193 44.34 -8.58 13.66
C ALA A 193 42.84 -8.30 13.90
N LEU A 194 41.95 -9.04 13.22
CA LEU A 194 40.50 -8.96 13.44
C LEU A 194 40.12 -9.59 14.78
N HIS A 195 40.70 -10.74 15.12
CA HIS A 195 40.51 -11.39 16.41
C HIS A 195 41.05 -10.54 17.56
N GLU A 196 42.20 -9.88 17.39
CA GLU A 196 42.74 -8.93 18.36
C GLU A 196 41.78 -7.75 18.56
N ARG A 197 41.31 -7.08 17.50
CA ARG A 197 40.33 -5.98 17.61
C ARG A 197 38.99 -6.41 18.21
N LEU A 198 38.51 -7.61 17.89
CA LEU A 198 37.33 -8.18 18.52
C LEU A 198 37.56 -8.41 20.02
N THR A 199 38.72 -8.98 20.39
CA THR A 199 39.08 -9.26 21.78
C THR A 199 39.27 -7.97 22.59
N GLN A 200 39.99 -6.99 22.06
CA GLN A 200 40.07 -5.62 22.61
C GLN A 200 38.66 -5.06 22.82
N ARG A 201 37.81 -5.04 21.78
CA ARG A 201 36.42 -4.55 21.89
C ARG A 201 35.55 -5.32 22.89
N PHE A 202 35.80 -6.61 23.12
CA PHE A 202 35.11 -7.40 24.15
C PHE A 202 35.64 -7.12 25.56
N VAL A 203 36.96 -6.98 25.72
CA VAL A 203 37.61 -6.56 26.96
C VAL A 203 37.15 -5.14 27.32
N ASP A 204 37.27 -4.18 26.40
CA ASP A 204 36.78 -2.81 26.55
C ASP A 204 35.30 -2.78 26.90
N LYS A 205 34.45 -3.58 26.25
CA LYS A 205 33.02 -3.66 26.59
C LYS A 205 32.79 -4.24 28.00
N ARG A 206 33.59 -5.20 28.45
CA ARG A 206 33.49 -5.82 29.78
C ARG A 206 34.05 -4.91 30.88
N THR A 207 35.19 -4.28 30.65
CA THR A 207 35.83 -3.28 31.50
C THR A 207 34.97 -2.02 31.58
N ALA A 208 34.40 -1.54 30.47
CA ALA A 208 33.43 -0.45 30.47
C ALA A 208 32.13 -0.84 31.16
N MET A 209 31.64 -2.09 31.07
CA MET A 209 30.50 -2.55 31.88
C MET A 209 30.82 -2.63 33.38
N LEU A 210 32.04 -3.01 33.76
CA LEU A 210 32.47 -3.08 35.16
C LEU A 210 32.68 -1.69 35.75
N MET A 211 33.43 -0.82 35.05
CA MET A 211 33.60 0.60 35.37
C MET A 211 32.26 1.32 35.40
N ARG A 212 31.35 1.03 34.46
CA ARG A 212 29.99 1.57 34.48
C ARG A 212 29.20 1.06 35.68
N LYS A 213 29.27 -0.22 36.07
CA LYS A 213 28.66 -0.68 37.33
C LYS A 213 29.25 -0.01 38.58
N MET A 214 30.52 0.41 38.56
CA MET A 214 31.14 1.20 39.63
C MET A 214 30.83 2.71 39.56
N LYS A 215 30.37 3.22 38.41
CA LYS A 215 30.15 4.66 38.15
C LYS A 215 28.67 5.04 37.91
N ASP A 216 27.78 4.07 37.71
CA ASP A 216 26.30 4.20 37.72
C ASP A 216 25.77 4.55 39.14
N SER A 217 26.66 4.77 40.12
CA SER A 217 26.42 5.44 41.41
C SER A 217 26.22 6.96 41.28
N GLY A 218 26.39 7.54 40.08
CA GLY A 218 25.87 8.86 39.70
C GLY A 218 24.79 8.73 38.63
N GLN A 219 23.62 9.32 38.86
CA GLN A 219 22.52 9.32 37.88
C GLN A 219 22.75 10.36 36.77
N LEU A 220 22.84 9.89 35.53
CA LEU A 220 22.87 10.74 34.35
C LEU A 220 21.44 11.10 33.95
N GLU A 221 21.04 12.36 34.17
CA GLU A 221 19.70 12.84 33.83
C GLU A 221 19.62 13.27 32.35
N ALA A 222 18.48 12.94 31.73
CA ALA A 222 18.14 13.32 30.37
C ALA A 222 16.93 14.28 30.42
N SER A 223 17.05 15.45 29.82
CA SER A 223 15.98 16.44 29.75
C SER A 223 15.32 16.42 28.37
N ILE A 224 14.00 16.66 28.36
CA ILE A 224 13.20 16.74 27.13
C ILE A 224 12.41 18.04 27.21
N ASN A 225 12.62 18.92 26.23
CA ASN A 225 11.94 20.21 26.17
C ASN A 225 10.49 20.05 25.68
N GLU A 226 9.64 21.06 25.93
CA GLU A 226 8.24 21.08 25.45
C GLU A 226 8.13 20.99 23.92
N THR A 227 9.15 21.44 23.19
CA THR A 227 9.32 21.29 21.74
C THR A 227 9.54 19.83 21.29
N GLY A 228 9.88 18.94 22.22
CA GLY A 228 10.30 17.56 21.96
C GLY A 228 11.80 17.37 21.79
N ASP A 229 12.63 18.39 21.97
CA ASP A 229 14.09 18.29 21.82
C ASP A 229 14.73 17.57 23.01
N VAL A 230 15.46 16.49 22.73
CA VAL A 230 16.05 15.59 23.74
C VAL A 230 17.52 15.92 23.96
N HIS A 231 17.87 16.20 25.21
CA HIS A 231 19.23 16.54 25.65
C HIS A 231 19.70 15.60 26.77
N VAL A 232 20.99 15.30 26.81
CA VAL A 232 21.66 14.62 27.94
C VAL A 232 22.93 15.39 28.24
N GLU A 233 23.12 15.80 29.50
CA GLU A 233 24.28 16.62 29.92
C GLU A 233 24.53 17.84 28.99
N GLY A 234 23.45 18.54 28.61
CA GLY A 234 23.49 19.69 27.70
C GLY A 234 23.68 19.37 26.21
N HIS A 235 23.96 18.12 25.83
CA HIS A 235 24.18 17.71 24.45
C HIS A 235 22.87 17.29 23.78
N PHE A 236 22.53 17.91 22.66
CA PHE A 236 21.39 17.53 21.82
C PHE A 236 21.59 16.15 21.18
N ILE A 237 20.58 15.29 21.26
CA ILE A 237 20.62 13.92 20.70
C ILE A 237 19.65 13.75 19.52
N GLY A 238 18.61 14.58 19.45
CA GLY A 238 17.55 14.49 18.44
C GLY A 238 16.21 15.02 18.97
N SER A 239 15.17 14.95 18.15
CA SER A 239 13.84 15.47 18.48
C SER A 239 12.76 14.38 18.47
N LEU A 240 11.74 14.55 19.30
CA LEU A 240 10.64 13.62 19.51
C LEU A 240 9.34 14.18 18.90
N THR A 241 9.12 13.90 17.62
CA THR A 241 7.93 14.31 16.88
C THR A 241 6.78 13.32 17.12
N GLY A 242 5.79 13.71 17.93
CA GLY A 242 4.66 12.83 18.27
C GLY A 242 5.14 11.63 19.09
N LEU A 243 5.04 10.43 18.49
CA LEU A 243 5.53 9.16 19.05
C LEU A 243 6.85 8.67 18.40
N ARG A 244 7.44 9.45 17.50
CA ARG A 244 8.63 9.08 16.72
C ARG A 244 9.83 9.93 17.13
N PHE A 245 10.84 9.28 17.67
CA PHE A 245 12.16 9.89 17.89
C PHE A 245 12.97 9.91 16.59
N ILE A 246 13.57 11.06 16.30
CA ILE A 246 14.47 11.31 15.17
C ILE A 246 15.83 11.70 15.76
N ALA A 247 16.77 10.77 15.76
CA ALA A 247 18.13 11.01 16.24
C ALA A 247 18.88 11.95 15.28
N ASP A 248 19.61 12.91 15.83
CA ASP A 248 20.59 13.69 15.08
C ASP A 248 21.76 12.77 14.69
N THR A 249 22.19 12.86 13.43
CA THR A 249 23.28 12.05 12.84
C THR A 249 24.59 12.83 12.69
N THR A 250 24.61 14.14 12.96
CA THR A 250 25.81 14.98 12.88
C THR A 250 26.88 14.57 13.90
N VAL A 251 26.46 14.22 15.13
CA VAL A 251 27.38 13.78 16.18
C VAL A 251 27.67 12.29 16.03
N ASN A 252 28.85 11.98 15.48
CA ASN A 252 29.29 10.62 15.18
C ASN A 252 30.49 10.15 16.06
N SER A 253 30.57 10.66 17.29
CA SER A 253 31.58 10.23 18.28
C SER A 253 31.15 8.94 19.00
N THR A 254 32.12 8.26 19.61
CA THR A 254 31.88 7.14 20.55
C THR A 254 31.05 7.59 21.75
N GLU A 255 31.28 8.81 22.23
CA GLU A 255 30.56 9.44 23.35
C GLU A 255 29.08 9.66 23.03
N ALA A 256 28.75 10.10 21.80
CA ALA A 256 27.37 10.21 21.34
C ALA A 256 26.64 8.85 21.33
N ARG A 257 27.37 7.74 21.14
CA ARG A 257 26.80 6.39 21.24
C ARG A 257 26.52 5.98 22.69
N THR A 258 27.29 6.44 23.66
CA THR A 258 26.96 6.28 25.10
C THR A 258 25.82 7.19 25.53
N LEU A 259 25.81 8.47 25.12
CA LEU A 259 24.75 9.42 25.43
C LEU A 259 23.39 8.98 24.84
N ARG A 260 23.35 8.50 23.58
CA ARG A 260 22.14 7.87 22.99
C ARG A 260 21.61 6.70 23.82
N ASN A 261 22.49 5.89 24.40
CA ASN A 261 22.09 4.75 25.25
C ASN A 261 21.56 5.16 26.63
N VAL A 262 21.98 6.31 27.17
CA VAL A 262 21.40 6.92 28.38
C VAL A 262 20.03 7.51 28.04
N GLY A 263 19.98 8.38 27.01
CA GLY A 263 18.76 9.04 26.54
C GLY A 263 17.65 8.04 26.17
N ASN A 264 17.98 6.89 25.57
CA ASN A 264 17.01 5.85 25.21
C ASN A 264 16.05 5.44 26.34
N LYS A 265 16.49 5.44 27.60
CA LYS A 265 15.63 5.08 28.75
C LYS A 265 14.60 6.18 29.05
N ALA A 266 15.00 7.44 28.98
CA ALA A 266 14.10 8.59 29.15
C ALA A 266 13.15 8.76 27.95
N ILE A 267 13.68 8.58 26.72
CA ILE A 267 12.89 8.59 25.48
C ILE A 267 11.79 7.53 25.54
N ALA A 268 12.09 6.30 25.97
CA ALA A 268 11.08 5.25 26.12
C ALA A 268 9.99 5.58 27.16
N ALA A 269 10.38 6.20 28.29
CA ALA A 269 9.44 6.66 29.30
C ALA A 269 8.52 7.77 28.78
N GLU A 270 9.07 8.81 28.14
CA GLU A 270 8.29 9.92 27.57
C GLU A 270 7.40 9.47 26.40
N ILE A 271 7.88 8.59 25.52
CA ILE A 271 7.05 7.96 24.48
C ILE A 271 5.87 7.19 25.10
N THR A 272 6.08 6.53 26.24
CA THR A 272 5.02 5.84 26.99
C THR A 272 4.01 6.84 27.58
N THR A 273 4.47 7.94 28.18
CA THR A 273 3.61 9.03 28.70
C THR A 273 2.78 9.67 27.60
N ARG A 274 3.37 9.93 26.42
CA ARG A 274 2.67 10.44 25.24
C ARG A 274 1.67 9.42 24.69
N ALA A 275 2.02 8.15 24.62
CA ALA A 275 1.13 7.08 24.19
C ALA A 275 -0.10 6.95 25.11
N GLN A 276 0.08 6.99 26.43
CA GLN A 276 -1.02 7.01 27.40
C GLN A 276 -1.88 8.27 27.25
N SER A 277 -1.26 9.44 27.08
CA SER A 277 -1.95 10.73 26.86
C SER A 277 -2.78 10.74 25.57
N LEU A 278 -2.30 10.08 24.51
CA LEU A 278 -3.01 9.90 23.25
C LEU A 278 -4.16 8.90 23.41
N ALA A 279 -3.92 7.75 24.05
CA ALA A 279 -4.95 6.75 24.32
C ALA A 279 -6.13 7.29 25.14
N ALA A 280 -5.88 8.26 26.02
CA ALA A 280 -6.88 8.95 26.83
C ALA A 280 -7.50 10.22 26.18
N ALA A 281 -7.02 10.66 25.01
CA ALA A 281 -7.48 11.90 24.37
C ALA A 281 -8.91 11.78 23.82
N THR A 282 -9.66 12.89 23.77
CA THR A 282 -11.01 13.01 23.19
C THR A 282 -11.00 12.96 21.66
N ASP A 283 -12.16 12.74 21.03
CA ASP A 283 -12.26 12.62 19.56
C ASP A 283 -11.86 13.91 18.82
N ASP A 284 -12.04 15.07 19.45
CA ASP A 284 -11.68 16.40 18.90
C ASP A 284 -10.17 16.66 18.88
N ALA A 285 -9.36 15.87 19.61
CA ALA A 285 -7.90 15.98 19.60
C ALA A 285 -7.24 15.35 18.36
N PHE A 286 -8.04 14.73 17.48
CA PHE A 286 -7.60 14.00 16.30
C PHE A 286 -8.20 14.57 15.01
N SER A 287 -7.41 14.58 13.94
CA SER A 287 -7.86 14.93 12.59
C SER A 287 -7.31 13.95 11.54
N LEU A 288 -7.97 13.90 10.38
CA LEU A 288 -7.59 13.04 9.24
C LEU A 288 -7.37 13.95 8.03
N ASP A 289 -6.17 13.93 7.45
CA ASP A 289 -5.82 14.81 6.33
C ASP A 289 -6.23 14.24 4.96
N GLY A 290 -5.94 15.00 3.90
CA GLY A 290 -6.17 14.59 2.51
C GLY A 290 -5.28 13.44 2.02
N ASN A 291 -4.24 13.06 2.77
CA ASN A 291 -3.32 11.97 2.45
C ASN A 291 -3.60 10.68 3.25
N GLY A 292 -4.57 10.71 4.19
CA GLY A 292 -4.90 9.58 5.05
C GLY A 292 -4.00 9.45 6.29
N GLN A 293 -3.26 10.50 6.64
CA GLN A 293 -2.55 10.60 7.91
C GLN A 293 -3.52 11.02 9.03
N ILE A 294 -3.37 10.41 10.19
CA ILE A 294 -4.09 10.78 11.41
C ILE A 294 -3.15 11.66 12.23
N LEU A 295 -3.59 12.89 12.50
CA LEU A 295 -2.87 13.86 13.30
C LEU A 295 -3.44 13.88 14.71
N TRP A 296 -2.58 14.08 15.69
CA TRP A 296 -2.90 14.37 17.08
C TRP A 296 -2.18 15.66 17.46
N ARG A 297 -2.93 16.71 17.83
CA ARG A 297 -2.38 18.06 18.08
C ARG A 297 -1.49 18.56 16.93
N GLU A 298 -1.99 18.53 15.69
CA GLU A 298 -1.28 18.88 14.45
C GLU A 298 -0.02 18.05 14.11
N VAL A 299 0.27 16.96 14.83
CA VAL A 299 1.40 16.06 14.53
C VAL A 299 0.89 14.70 14.04
N ALA A 300 1.39 14.22 12.90
CA ALA A 300 1.05 12.91 12.36
C ALA A 300 1.54 11.77 13.27
N VAL A 301 0.60 10.94 13.74
CA VAL A 301 0.85 9.81 14.68
C VAL A 301 0.51 8.45 14.09
N ALA A 302 -0.26 8.39 13.02
CA ALA A 302 -0.56 7.17 12.28
C ALA A 302 -0.91 7.51 10.82
N HIS A 303 -1.00 6.50 9.95
CA HIS A 303 -1.65 6.63 8.66
C HIS A 303 -2.57 5.44 8.36
N LEU A 304 -3.50 5.67 7.45
CA LEU A 304 -4.35 4.62 6.90
C LEU A 304 -3.64 3.89 5.75
N ALA A 305 -3.91 2.59 5.66
CA ALA A 305 -3.47 1.69 4.62
C ALA A 305 -4.63 0.79 4.20
N LYS A 306 -4.43 -0.02 3.16
CA LYS A 306 -5.42 -1.00 2.71
C LYS A 306 -5.69 -2.05 3.79
N GLY A 307 -6.97 -2.25 4.10
CA GLY A 307 -7.49 -3.38 4.87
C GLY A 307 -8.48 -4.20 4.04
N ASP A 308 -9.23 -5.08 4.70
CA ASP A 308 -10.05 -6.12 4.05
C ASP A 308 -11.17 -5.57 3.15
N ALA A 309 -11.63 -4.34 3.39
CA ALA A 309 -12.71 -3.71 2.64
C ALA A 309 -12.51 -2.18 2.54
N PRO A 310 -13.11 -1.49 1.56
CA PRO A 310 -13.00 -0.02 1.42
C PRO A 310 -13.50 0.78 2.63
N LEU A 311 -14.35 0.20 3.48
CA LEU A 311 -14.87 0.80 4.71
C LEU A 311 -14.16 0.28 5.98
N LYS A 312 -13.11 -0.53 5.81
CA LYS A 312 -12.25 -1.08 6.87
C LYS A 312 -10.78 -0.89 6.48
N PRO A 313 -10.28 0.36 6.48
CA PRO A 313 -8.86 0.61 6.28
C PRO A 313 -8.05 -0.02 7.42
N ARG A 314 -6.81 -0.42 7.13
CA ARG A 314 -5.86 -0.85 8.16
C ARG A 314 -5.14 0.38 8.72
N LEU A 315 -5.03 0.49 10.03
CA LEU A 315 -4.19 1.51 10.66
C LEU A 315 -2.72 1.05 10.72
N VAL A 316 -1.80 1.98 10.47
CA VAL A 316 -0.35 1.83 10.63
C VAL A 316 0.15 2.96 11.53
N LEU A 317 0.79 2.62 12.65
CA LEU A 317 1.25 3.58 13.65
C LEU A 317 2.60 4.21 13.24
N LEU A 318 2.77 5.51 13.47
CA LEU A 318 4.02 6.26 13.24
C LEU A 318 4.74 6.48 14.58
N ALA A 319 5.25 5.40 15.16
CA ALA A 319 6.01 5.40 16.41
C ALA A 319 7.41 4.79 16.22
N SER A 320 8.34 5.08 17.13
CA SER A 320 9.64 4.40 17.20
C SER A 320 9.56 3.08 17.98
N GLU A 321 10.53 2.18 17.77
CA GLU A 321 10.59 0.81 18.32
C GLU A 321 10.51 0.73 19.86
N GLN A 322 10.81 1.83 20.56
CA GLN A 322 10.64 1.96 22.01
C GLN A 322 9.17 1.85 22.48
N LEU A 323 8.17 2.08 21.61
CA LEU A 323 6.75 1.92 21.96
C LEU A 323 6.28 0.49 21.69
N ASN A 324 6.13 -0.31 22.75
CA ASN A 324 5.70 -1.70 22.68
C ASN A 324 4.72 -2.07 23.81
N GLY A 325 4.19 -3.29 23.75
CA GLY A 325 3.31 -3.85 24.77
C GLY A 325 1.99 -3.06 24.99
N PRO A 326 1.44 -3.04 26.22
CA PRO A 326 0.12 -2.49 26.49
C PRO A 326 -0.08 -1.02 26.07
N ALA A 327 0.98 -0.20 26.10
CA ALA A 327 0.91 1.21 25.69
C ALA A 327 0.75 1.37 24.16
N HIS A 328 1.43 0.52 23.38
CA HIS A 328 1.24 0.44 21.93
C HIS A 328 -0.21 0.03 21.60
N ASP A 329 -0.68 -1.04 22.23
CA ASP A 329 -1.99 -1.62 21.90
C ASP A 329 -3.16 -0.72 22.32
N ALA A 330 -3.02 0.04 23.41
CA ALA A 330 -3.97 1.07 23.82
C ALA A 330 -4.08 2.20 22.78
N VAL A 331 -2.95 2.67 22.23
CA VAL A 331 -2.93 3.68 21.15
C VAL A 331 -3.56 3.13 19.87
N VAL A 332 -3.14 1.94 19.43
CA VAL A 332 -3.67 1.30 18.22
C VAL A 332 -5.18 1.08 18.35
N LYS A 333 -5.67 0.62 19.51
CA LYS A 333 -7.11 0.51 19.76
C LYS A 333 -7.80 1.88 19.66
N ARG A 334 -7.35 2.88 20.43
CA ARG A 334 -7.98 4.21 20.49
C ARG A 334 -8.14 4.86 19.11
N LEU A 335 -7.11 4.74 18.26
CA LEU A 335 -7.12 5.29 16.91
C LEU A 335 -8.03 4.49 15.96
N ASN A 336 -8.09 3.16 16.06
CA ASN A 336 -9.05 2.35 15.28
C ASN A 336 -10.50 2.63 15.68
N ASP A 337 -10.77 2.79 16.98
CA ASP A 337 -12.09 3.17 17.49
C ASP A 337 -12.51 4.55 16.93
N TRP A 338 -11.60 5.53 16.91
CA TRP A 338 -11.83 6.86 16.32
C TRP A 338 -12.07 6.81 14.79
N VAL A 339 -11.23 6.09 14.03
CA VAL A 339 -11.41 5.93 12.58
C VAL A 339 -12.76 5.28 12.27
N THR A 340 -13.17 4.28 13.06
CA THR A 340 -14.47 3.62 12.92
C THR A 340 -15.61 4.61 13.17
N ALA A 341 -15.55 5.38 14.26
CA ALA A 341 -16.55 6.42 14.56
C ALA A 341 -16.64 7.51 13.47
N GLN A 342 -15.52 7.92 12.86
CA GLN A 342 -15.50 8.86 11.73
C GLN A 342 -16.18 8.27 10.48
N ILE A 343 -15.91 7.00 10.16
CA ILE A 343 -16.54 6.29 9.04
C ILE A 343 -18.04 6.11 9.29
N GLU A 344 -18.44 5.65 10.48
CA GLU A 344 -19.85 5.50 10.86
C GLU A 344 -20.61 6.83 10.86
N THR A 345 -19.98 7.93 11.31
CA THR A 345 -20.62 9.25 11.36
C THR A 345 -20.84 9.81 9.96
N ARG A 346 -19.80 9.87 9.13
CA ARG A 346 -19.86 10.52 7.81
C ARG A 346 -20.48 9.62 6.74
N LEU A 347 -20.30 8.30 6.85
CA LEU A 347 -20.74 7.29 5.87
C LEU A 347 -21.84 6.37 6.40
N LYS A 348 -22.56 6.74 7.47
CA LYS A 348 -23.68 6.01 8.09
C LYS A 348 -24.61 5.21 7.15
N PRO A 349 -25.02 5.73 5.96
CA PRO A 349 -25.86 4.97 5.04
C PRO A 349 -25.20 3.69 4.49
N LEU A 350 -23.87 3.63 4.42
CA LEU A 350 -23.13 2.44 3.97
C LEU A 350 -23.05 1.38 5.08
N THR A 351 -22.71 1.78 6.31
CA THR A 351 -22.60 0.85 7.44
C THR A 351 -23.98 0.23 7.74
N MET A 352 -25.02 1.07 7.85
CA MET A 352 -26.41 0.61 7.97
C MET A 352 -26.87 -0.26 6.78
N LEU A 353 -26.38 -0.04 5.56
CA LEU A 353 -26.69 -0.91 4.41
C LEU A 353 -26.03 -2.30 4.55
N THR A 354 -24.83 -2.38 5.11
CA THR A 354 -24.15 -3.67 5.36
C THR A 354 -24.72 -4.44 6.55
N GLU A 355 -25.30 -3.75 7.54
CA GLU A 355 -25.93 -4.36 8.73
C GLU A 355 -27.35 -4.89 8.47
N LEU A 356 -28.06 -4.37 7.48
CA LEU A 356 -29.47 -4.73 7.23
C LEU A 356 -29.63 -6.22 6.87
N PRO A 357 -30.52 -6.97 7.57
CA PRO A 357 -30.76 -8.39 7.30
C PRO A 357 -31.57 -8.61 6.01
N LEU A 358 -30.90 -8.41 4.87
CA LEU A 358 -31.42 -8.57 3.52
C LEU A 358 -31.14 -9.98 2.99
N VAL A 359 -31.96 -10.43 2.04
CA VAL A 359 -31.87 -11.77 1.44
C VAL A 359 -31.83 -11.66 -0.09
N GLY A 360 -31.32 -12.69 -0.77
CA GLY A 360 -31.41 -12.84 -2.23
C GLY A 360 -30.94 -11.61 -3.03
N ALA A 361 -31.81 -11.15 -3.94
CA ALA A 361 -31.52 -10.01 -4.81
C ALA A 361 -31.22 -8.71 -4.04
N ALA A 362 -31.88 -8.48 -2.90
CA ALA A 362 -31.69 -7.28 -2.11
C ALA A 362 -30.32 -7.26 -1.41
N ARG A 363 -29.89 -8.39 -0.85
CA ARG A 363 -28.54 -8.56 -0.29
C ARG A 363 -27.46 -8.38 -1.35
N GLY A 364 -27.68 -8.93 -2.55
CA GLY A 364 -26.76 -8.77 -3.68
C GLY A 364 -26.63 -7.34 -4.19
N ILE A 365 -27.71 -6.56 -4.18
CA ILE A 365 -27.68 -5.11 -4.45
C ILE A 365 -26.93 -4.37 -3.35
N ALA A 366 -27.23 -4.65 -2.09
CA ALA A 366 -26.59 -4.01 -0.94
C ALA A 366 -25.07 -4.19 -0.99
N PHE A 367 -24.60 -5.43 -1.10
CA PHE A 367 -23.19 -5.79 -1.14
C PHE A 367 -22.42 -5.06 -2.27
N GLN A 368 -22.89 -5.17 -3.52
CA GLN A 368 -22.22 -4.52 -4.65
C GLN A 368 -22.22 -2.99 -4.55
N VAL A 369 -23.26 -2.40 -3.95
CA VAL A 369 -23.31 -0.95 -3.70
C VAL A 369 -22.32 -0.55 -2.61
N SER A 370 -22.19 -1.31 -1.52
CA SER A 370 -21.19 -1.04 -0.47
C SER A 370 -19.75 -1.17 -0.98
N GLU A 371 -19.44 -2.19 -1.79
CA GLU A 371 -18.11 -2.33 -2.42
C GLU A 371 -17.77 -1.14 -3.34
N ASN A 372 -18.76 -0.62 -4.05
CA ASN A 372 -18.59 0.53 -4.96
C ASN A 372 -18.94 1.86 -4.25
N MET A 373 -18.62 1.96 -2.95
CA MET A 373 -18.70 3.17 -2.12
C MET A 373 -20.06 3.91 -2.20
N GLY A 374 -21.17 3.21 -2.40
CA GLY A 374 -22.52 3.80 -2.43
C GLY A 374 -23.03 4.26 -3.78
N ALA A 375 -22.36 3.96 -4.90
CA ALA A 375 -22.83 4.30 -6.25
C ALA A 375 -22.44 3.25 -7.31
N LEU A 376 -23.40 2.82 -8.15
CA LEU A 376 -23.19 1.80 -9.17
C LEU A 376 -24.03 2.06 -10.45
N PRO A 377 -23.53 1.81 -11.67
CA PRO A 377 -24.35 1.91 -12.88
C PRO A 377 -25.46 0.84 -12.87
N ARG A 378 -26.70 1.27 -13.07
CA ARG A 378 -27.91 0.44 -12.93
C ARG A 378 -27.93 -0.79 -13.84
N TYR A 379 -27.21 -0.76 -14.96
CA TYR A 379 -27.12 -1.89 -15.88
C TYR A 379 -26.42 -3.11 -15.25
N LYS A 380 -25.46 -2.92 -14.32
CA LYS A 380 -24.80 -4.02 -13.61
C LYS A 380 -25.79 -4.79 -12.74
N LEU A 381 -26.64 -4.08 -12.00
CA LEU A 381 -27.69 -4.62 -11.14
C LEU A 381 -28.97 -5.04 -11.91
N GLY A 382 -28.90 -5.11 -13.24
CA GLY A 382 -30.07 -5.17 -14.13
C GLY A 382 -30.90 -6.45 -14.04
N GLU A 383 -30.42 -7.49 -13.37
CA GLU A 383 -31.15 -8.73 -13.04
C GLU A 383 -31.72 -8.69 -11.62
N GLN A 384 -30.90 -8.36 -10.62
CA GLN A 384 -31.34 -8.24 -9.23
C GLN A 384 -32.50 -7.23 -9.08
N ILE A 385 -32.45 -6.10 -9.80
CA ILE A 385 -33.54 -5.09 -9.83
C ILE A 385 -34.84 -5.64 -10.45
N ARG A 386 -34.78 -6.66 -11.32
CA ARG A 386 -35.99 -7.35 -11.85
C ARG A 386 -36.55 -8.37 -10.87
N ASN A 387 -35.68 -8.98 -10.06
CA ASN A 387 -36.03 -10.03 -9.09
C ASN A 387 -36.29 -9.46 -7.68
N LEU A 388 -36.32 -8.13 -7.53
CA LEU A 388 -36.52 -7.41 -6.27
C LEU A 388 -38.02 -7.23 -5.99
N ASP A 389 -38.47 -7.64 -4.80
CA ASP A 389 -39.86 -7.52 -4.39
C ASP A 389 -40.20 -6.09 -3.87
N LYS A 390 -41.48 -5.84 -3.58
CA LYS A 390 -41.94 -4.53 -3.07
C LYS A 390 -41.47 -4.23 -1.65
N LYS A 391 -41.28 -5.25 -0.79
CA LYS A 391 -40.86 -5.07 0.61
C LYS A 391 -39.38 -4.70 0.68
N ASP A 392 -38.51 -5.46 0.04
CA ASP A 392 -37.07 -5.20 0.01
C ASP A 392 -36.72 -3.94 -0.79
N PHE A 393 -37.48 -3.59 -1.85
CA PHE A 393 -37.36 -2.26 -2.47
C PHE A 393 -37.68 -1.15 -1.46
N GLY A 394 -38.69 -1.33 -0.60
CA GLY A 394 -39.00 -0.43 0.49
C GLY A 394 -37.85 -0.31 1.51
N ARG A 395 -37.25 -1.44 1.91
CA ARG A 395 -36.13 -1.49 2.85
C ARG A 395 -34.87 -0.81 2.32
N LEU A 396 -34.49 -1.09 1.07
CA LEU A 396 -33.38 -0.41 0.39
C LEU A 396 -33.65 1.09 0.23
N LYS A 397 -34.88 1.50 -0.10
CA LYS A 397 -35.26 2.92 -0.14
C LYS A 397 -35.15 3.58 1.24
N PHE A 398 -35.53 2.88 2.31
CA PHE A 398 -35.44 3.38 3.69
C PHE A 398 -33.99 3.52 4.15
N SER A 399 -33.07 2.65 3.72
CA SER A 399 -31.61 2.80 3.95
C SER A 399 -30.94 3.89 3.10
N GLY A 400 -31.73 4.77 2.48
CA GLY A 400 -31.23 5.88 1.66
C GLY A 400 -30.81 5.49 0.24
N LEU A 401 -30.99 4.23 -0.19
CA LEU A 401 -30.60 3.80 -1.53
C LEU A 401 -31.64 4.20 -2.59
N ARG A 402 -31.23 5.04 -3.53
CA ARG A 402 -32.05 5.46 -4.69
C ARG A 402 -31.75 4.58 -5.89
N VAL A 403 -32.70 3.70 -6.23
CA VAL A 403 -32.70 2.98 -7.50
C VAL A 403 -33.18 3.92 -8.61
N GLY A 404 -32.24 4.66 -9.20
CA GLY A 404 -32.51 5.62 -10.28
C GLY A 404 -32.78 4.97 -11.64
N TYR A 405 -32.74 5.80 -12.69
CA TYR A 405 -32.96 5.42 -14.08
C TYR A 405 -31.73 4.84 -14.75
N GLU A 406 -30.54 5.36 -14.43
CA GLU A 406 -29.25 4.97 -15.04
C GLU A 406 -28.19 4.57 -13.99
N HIS A 407 -28.31 5.06 -12.75
CA HIS A 407 -27.45 4.72 -11.61
C HIS A 407 -28.29 4.30 -10.40
N VAL A 408 -27.72 3.46 -9.53
CA VAL A 408 -28.23 3.16 -8.19
C VAL A 408 -27.24 3.75 -7.19
N PHE A 409 -27.70 4.64 -6.32
CA PHE A 409 -26.80 5.46 -5.49
C PHE A 409 -27.46 5.99 -4.22
N MET A 410 -26.68 6.43 -3.25
CA MET A 410 -27.17 7.08 -2.03
C MET A 410 -27.05 8.61 -2.14
N PRO A 411 -28.16 9.38 -2.22
CA PRO A 411 -28.10 10.82 -2.48
C PRO A 411 -27.36 11.64 -1.41
N ILE A 412 -27.41 11.20 -0.15
CA ILE A 412 -26.78 11.92 0.97
C ILE A 412 -25.25 11.84 0.94
N LEU A 413 -24.68 10.77 0.35
CA LEU A 413 -23.24 10.58 0.19
C LEU A 413 -22.62 11.46 -0.91
N LEU A 414 -23.45 12.21 -1.65
CA LEU A 414 -23.06 13.21 -2.66
C LEU A 414 -22.85 14.61 -2.05
N LYS A 415 -23.01 14.76 -0.74
CA LYS A 415 -22.57 15.96 0.00
C LYS A 415 -21.04 16.04 0.01
N PRO A 416 -20.42 17.23 0.11
CA PRO A 416 -18.98 17.39 0.05
C PRO A 416 -18.21 16.52 1.06
N ASP A 417 -18.49 16.64 2.36
CA ASP A 417 -17.77 15.92 3.42
C ASP A 417 -17.79 14.37 3.25
N PRO A 418 -18.95 13.70 3.10
CA PRO A 418 -18.97 12.27 2.77
C PRO A 418 -18.24 11.93 1.46
N THR A 419 -18.24 12.83 0.47
CA THR A 419 -17.54 12.63 -0.81
C THR A 419 -16.03 12.67 -0.63
N VAL A 420 -15.49 13.57 0.21
CA VAL A 420 -14.05 13.62 0.53
C VAL A 420 -13.59 12.29 1.12
N LEU A 421 -14.25 11.81 2.20
CA LEU A 421 -13.88 10.55 2.84
C LEU A 421 -14.05 9.34 1.91
N ARG A 422 -15.09 9.32 1.06
CA ARG A 422 -15.28 8.26 0.05
C ARG A 422 -14.16 8.23 -0.99
N CYS A 423 -13.68 9.39 -1.44
CA CYS A 423 -12.55 9.48 -2.38
C CYS A 423 -11.23 9.05 -1.74
N LEU A 424 -10.98 9.47 -0.50
CA LEU A 424 -9.81 9.12 0.30
C LEU A 424 -9.71 7.60 0.54
N LEU A 425 -10.76 7.00 1.11
CA LEU A 425 -10.81 5.56 1.39
C LEU A 425 -10.69 4.70 0.12
N TRP A 426 -11.30 5.13 -1.00
CA TRP A 426 -11.13 4.46 -2.28
C TRP A 426 -9.69 4.53 -2.79
N ALA A 427 -9.03 5.69 -2.68
CA ALA A 427 -7.64 5.84 -3.13
C ALA A 427 -6.65 5.02 -2.28
N ILE A 428 -6.91 4.88 -0.97
CA ILE A 428 -6.17 4.01 -0.05
C ILE A 428 -6.37 2.53 -0.41
N PHE A 429 -7.62 2.09 -0.64
CA PHE A 429 -7.94 0.70 -0.96
C PHE A 429 -7.42 0.25 -2.34
N GLU A 430 -7.33 1.18 -3.29
CA GLU A 430 -6.71 0.97 -4.61
C GLU A 430 -5.19 1.26 -4.63
N GLU A 431 -4.55 1.37 -3.45
CA GLU A 431 -3.08 1.45 -3.25
C GLU A 431 -2.42 2.53 -4.12
N ARG A 432 -3.05 3.70 -4.22
CA ARG A 432 -2.56 4.80 -5.06
C ARG A 432 -1.40 5.53 -4.42
N GLN A 433 -0.32 5.70 -5.19
CA GLN A 433 0.83 6.55 -4.85
C GLN A 433 0.44 8.02 -4.61
N THR A 434 -0.63 8.49 -5.25
CA THR A 434 -1.17 9.84 -5.07
C THR A 434 -2.69 9.78 -4.89
N ILE A 435 -3.18 10.41 -3.82
CA ILE A 435 -4.62 10.51 -3.54
C ILE A 435 -5.19 11.67 -4.36
N PRO A 436 -6.16 11.44 -5.27
CA PRO A 436 -6.62 12.51 -6.16
C PRO A 436 -7.55 13.48 -5.42
N ALA A 437 -7.24 14.78 -5.50
CA ALA A 437 -8.00 15.85 -4.87
C ALA A 437 -9.51 15.77 -5.24
N PRO A 438 -10.43 15.84 -4.26
CA PRO A 438 -11.86 15.68 -4.48
C PRO A 438 -12.42 16.79 -5.39
N PRO A 439 -13.46 16.50 -6.20
CA PRO A 439 -14.01 17.49 -7.12
C PRO A 439 -14.65 18.68 -6.39
N PRO A 440 -14.63 19.89 -6.97
CA PRO A 440 -15.11 21.12 -6.31
C PRO A 440 -16.52 21.00 -5.74
N ALA A 441 -16.67 21.40 -4.47
CA ALA A 441 -17.93 21.30 -3.73
C ALA A 441 -19.10 22.00 -4.45
N GLY A 442 -20.27 21.37 -4.42
CA GLY A 442 -21.52 21.92 -4.97
C GLY A 442 -21.64 21.90 -6.50
N ARG A 443 -20.53 21.78 -7.25
CA ARG A 443 -20.53 21.78 -8.73
C ARG A 443 -21.42 20.65 -9.29
N VAL A 444 -22.00 20.87 -10.48
CA VAL A 444 -22.94 19.92 -11.12
C VAL A 444 -22.28 19.17 -12.27
N SER A 445 -21.51 19.88 -13.10
CA SER A 445 -20.66 19.28 -14.12
C SER A 445 -19.31 19.99 -14.21
N PHE A 446 -18.28 19.28 -14.67
CA PHE A 446 -16.95 19.82 -14.94
C PHE A 446 -16.24 18.99 -16.00
N GLU A 447 -15.22 19.56 -16.65
CA GLU A 447 -14.43 18.83 -17.63
C GLU A 447 -13.32 17.99 -16.96
N VAL A 448 -13.03 16.83 -17.55
CA VAL A 448 -12.12 15.81 -17.04
C VAL A 448 -10.74 16.09 -17.62
N GLU A 449 -9.92 16.77 -16.82
CA GLU A 449 -8.56 17.20 -17.19
C GLU A 449 -7.50 16.09 -16.99
N GLY A 450 -7.81 15.05 -16.21
CA GLY A 450 -6.85 14.01 -15.79
C GLY A 450 -7.26 12.57 -16.15
N ASN A 451 -6.28 11.67 -16.25
CA ASN A 451 -6.46 10.26 -16.58
C ASN A 451 -6.86 9.39 -15.35
N LEU A 452 -7.88 9.82 -14.61
CA LEU A 452 -8.45 9.03 -13.50
C LEU A 452 -9.49 8.03 -14.03
N PRO A 453 -9.61 6.83 -13.42
CA PRO A 453 -10.58 5.85 -13.88
C PRO A 453 -12.02 6.33 -13.61
N TRP A 454 -12.97 5.89 -14.45
CA TRP A 454 -14.39 6.20 -14.29
C TRP A 454 -14.96 5.78 -12.92
N THR A 455 -14.33 4.81 -12.24
CA THR A 455 -14.66 4.40 -10.87
C THR A 455 -14.38 5.50 -9.84
N TYR A 456 -13.27 6.25 -9.96
CA TYR A 456 -13.00 7.40 -9.10
C TYR A 456 -14.12 8.43 -9.19
N TYR A 457 -14.51 8.81 -10.41
CA TYR A 457 -15.58 9.80 -10.62
C TYR A 457 -16.91 9.31 -10.06
N LEU A 458 -17.23 8.02 -10.18
CA LEU A 458 -18.44 7.45 -9.62
C LEU A 458 -18.42 7.41 -8.07
N THR A 459 -17.29 7.05 -7.47
CA THR A 459 -17.05 7.23 -6.02
C THR A 459 -17.23 8.71 -5.64
N ALA A 460 -16.70 9.65 -6.42
CA ALA A 460 -16.87 11.08 -6.21
C ALA A 460 -18.31 11.60 -6.49
N GLY A 461 -19.23 10.75 -6.98
CA GLY A 461 -20.63 11.10 -7.21
C GLY A 461 -20.99 11.57 -8.64
N TYR A 462 -20.12 11.35 -9.61
CA TYR A 462 -20.24 11.81 -11.00
C TYR A 462 -20.18 10.65 -12.01
N ALA A 463 -21.00 10.73 -13.05
CA ALA A 463 -20.90 9.89 -14.24
C ALA A 463 -20.09 10.60 -15.33
N VAL A 464 -19.16 9.90 -15.98
CA VAL A 464 -18.31 10.47 -17.03
C VAL A 464 -18.93 10.24 -18.41
N TYR A 465 -19.13 11.33 -19.13
CA TYR A 465 -19.62 11.40 -20.50
C TYR A 465 -18.53 12.00 -21.38
N ASP A 466 -17.68 11.12 -21.92
CA ASP A 466 -16.51 11.52 -22.71
C ASP A 466 -15.54 12.37 -21.87
N LYS A 467 -15.36 13.66 -22.16
CA LYS A 467 -14.58 14.59 -21.32
C LYS A 467 -15.38 15.26 -20.19
N LEU A 468 -16.67 14.96 -20.00
CA LEU A 468 -17.51 15.70 -19.04
C LEU A 468 -17.94 14.81 -17.86
N ALA A 469 -17.60 15.20 -16.63
CA ALA A 469 -18.14 14.62 -15.41
C ALA A 469 -19.48 15.30 -15.05
N VAL A 470 -20.52 14.53 -14.74
CA VAL A 470 -21.88 15.01 -14.44
C VAL A 470 -22.44 14.35 -13.18
N ARG A 471 -22.91 15.12 -12.20
CA ARG A 471 -23.34 14.61 -10.89
C ARG A 471 -24.58 13.72 -11.01
N ILE A 472 -24.54 12.54 -10.38
CA ILE A 472 -25.49 11.45 -10.66
C ILE A 472 -26.93 11.73 -10.19
N ASP A 473 -27.15 12.62 -9.23
CA ASP A 473 -28.48 13.05 -8.79
C ASP A 473 -29.15 14.00 -9.79
N MET A 474 -28.40 14.92 -10.41
CA MET A 474 -28.89 15.79 -11.48
C MET A 474 -29.12 14.99 -12.77
N LEU A 475 -28.24 14.04 -13.08
CA LEU A 475 -28.44 13.08 -14.16
C LEU A 475 -29.74 12.26 -13.99
N ASP A 476 -30.05 11.82 -12.76
CA ASP A 476 -31.28 11.06 -12.51
C ASP A 476 -32.55 11.93 -12.59
N ARG A 477 -32.47 13.20 -12.15
CA ARG A 477 -33.54 14.20 -12.39
C ARG A 477 -33.74 14.44 -13.89
N LEU A 478 -32.65 14.61 -14.65
CA LEU A 478 -32.68 14.75 -16.11
C LEU A 478 -33.33 13.53 -16.76
N ALA A 479 -32.90 12.31 -16.41
CA ALA A 479 -33.47 11.09 -16.95
C ALA A 479 -34.99 10.96 -16.68
N GLY A 480 -35.47 11.52 -15.56
CA GLY A 480 -36.90 11.69 -15.29
C GLY A 480 -37.59 12.70 -16.21
N LEU A 481 -36.99 13.87 -16.44
CA LEU A 481 -37.48 14.88 -17.39
C LEU A 481 -37.54 14.34 -18.83
N LEU A 482 -36.47 13.71 -19.31
CA LEU A 482 -36.41 13.11 -20.66
C LEU A 482 -37.45 12.00 -20.84
N ARG A 483 -37.77 11.24 -19.78
CA ARG A 483 -38.85 10.24 -19.80
C ARG A 483 -40.25 10.88 -19.85
N ARG A 484 -40.46 12.04 -19.19
CA ARG A 484 -41.69 12.84 -19.37
C ARG A 484 -41.78 13.41 -20.79
N ALA A 485 -40.69 13.96 -21.31
CA ALA A 485 -40.58 14.51 -22.66
C ALA A 485 -40.95 13.46 -23.74
N SER A 486 -40.36 12.26 -23.67
CA SER A 486 -40.63 11.14 -24.59
C SER A 486 -42.06 10.55 -24.54
N ARG A 487 -42.94 11.13 -23.70
CA ARG A 487 -44.35 10.79 -23.52
C ARG A 487 -45.29 12.00 -23.76
N GLY A 488 -44.77 13.16 -24.13
CA GLY A 488 -45.56 14.39 -24.24
C GLY A 488 -46.06 14.94 -22.89
N LEU A 489 -45.34 14.65 -21.81
CA LEU A 489 -45.70 15.02 -20.42
C LEU A 489 -44.77 16.10 -19.83
N LEU A 490 -44.17 16.92 -20.70
CA LEU A 490 -43.65 18.24 -20.30
C LEU A 490 -44.80 19.23 -20.40
N GLU A 491 -44.97 20.04 -19.36
CA GLU A 491 -45.82 21.23 -19.45
C GLU A 491 -45.02 22.29 -20.22
N THR A 492 -45.47 22.63 -21.42
CA THR A 492 -45.00 23.84 -22.11
C THR A 492 -45.46 25.03 -21.28
N ALA A 493 -44.52 25.91 -20.90
CA ALA A 493 -44.79 27.14 -20.15
C ALA A 493 -45.47 28.23 -21.01
N GLU A 494 -46.51 27.82 -21.74
CA GLU A 494 -47.19 28.60 -22.77
C GLU A 494 -48.66 28.13 -22.86
N LYS A 495 -49.44 28.50 -21.84
CA LYS A 495 -50.90 28.55 -21.89
C LYS A 495 -51.38 29.79 -21.14
N PRO A 496 -51.90 30.83 -21.81
CA PRO A 496 -52.57 31.91 -21.11
C PRO A 496 -53.81 31.33 -20.40
N LYS A 497 -54.05 31.73 -19.14
CA LYS A 497 -55.33 31.46 -18.48
C LYS A 497 -56.43 32.24 -19.22
N PRO A 498 -57.65 31.68 -19.36
CA PRO A 498 -58.81 32.47 -19.73
C PRO A 498 -59.00 33.62 -18.74
N THR A 499 -59.28 34.82 -19.24
CA THR A 499 -59.55 36.00 -18.41
C THR A 499 -61.01 36.00 -17.95
N GLU A 500 -61.23 35.87 -16.64
CA GLU A 500 -62.45 36.41 -16.01
C GLU A 500 -62.14 37.80 -15.46
N LYS A 501 -63.04 38.76 -15.69
CA LYS A 501 -62.91 40.15 -15.27
C LYS A 501 -63.62 40.36 -13.95
N ILE A 502 -63.10 41.24 -13.10
CA ILE A 502 -63.88 42.18 -12.28
C ILE A 502 -63.04 43.46 -12.08
N THR A 503 -63.75 44.58 -11.92
CA THR A 503 -63.27 45.98 -11.83
C THR A 503 -62.07 46.20 -10.90
N ALA A 504 -61.03 46.99 -11.20
CA ALA A 504 -60.93 48.34 -11.78
C ALA A 504 -61.16 49.49 -10.79
N ALA A 505 -60.07 50.12 -10.32
CA ALA A 505 -60.02 51.46 -9.70
C ALA A 505 -58.59 52.05 -9.78
N THR A 506 -58.44 53.18 -10.47
CA THR A 506 -57.29 54.11 -10.58
C THR A 506 -57.88 55.51 -10.88
N PRO A 507 -57.17 56.65 -10.78
CA PRO A 507 -55.71 56.87 -10.73
C PRO A 507 -55.27 57.58 -9.41
N THR A 508 -54.16 58.33 -9.27
CA THR A 508 -53.77 59.57 -10.01
C THR A 508 -52.26 59.70 -10.22
N GLU A 509 -51.92 60.33 -11.35
CA GLU A 509 -50.64 60.81 -11.89
C GLU A 509 -49.70 61.49 -10.85
N SER A 510 -48.37 61.49 -11.03
CA SER A 510 -47.71 62.45 -11.93
C SER A 510 -46.19 62.21 -12.13
N SER A 511 -45.63 62.94 -13.09
CA SER A 511 -44.20 63.10 -13.47
C SER A 511 -44.08 64.46 -14.20
N PRO A 512 -42.89 65.01 -14.57
CA PRO A 512 -41.51 64.50 -14.45
C PRO A 512 -40.55 65.51 -13.78
N ASP A 513 -39.23 65.31 -13.81
CA ASP A 513 -38.28 65.96 -14.77
C ASP A 513 -36.81 65.56 -14.45
N ALA A 514 -35.83 66.07 -15.21
CA ALA A 514 -34.41 65.71 -15.15
C ALA A 514 -33.48 66.87 -14.71
N ALA A 515 -32.28 66.54 -14.18
CA ALA A 515 -31.06 67.37 -14.26
C ALA A 515 -29.81 66.68 -13.65
N GLU A 516 -28.66 67.27 -13.90
CA GLU A 516 -27.27 66.82 -13.77
C GLU A 516 -26.69 66.70 -12.34
N THR A 517 -25.50 66.09 -12.26
CA THR A 517 -24.53 66.07 -11.12
C THR A 517 -23.67 67.36 -11.10
N PRO A 518 -22.81 67.68 -10.08
CA PRO A 518 -22.35 66.87 -8.92
C PRO A 518 -22.27 67.62 -7.55
N GLU A 519 -21.69 66.97 -6.53
CA GLU A 519 -21.09 67.54 -5.27
C GLU A 519 -21.98 68.37 -4.29
N ALA A 520 -21.72 68.46 -2.97
CA ALA A 520 -21.01 67.59 -2.02
C ALA A 520 -21.34 67.99 -0.55
N VAL A 521 -21.48 67.01 0.36
CA VAL A 521 -21.38 67.11 1.84
C VAL A 521 -21.12 65.69 2.38
N ALA A 522 -20.05 65.40 3.13
CA ALA A 522 -19.87 65.63 4.58
C ALA A 522 -20.79 64.73 5.46
N SER A 523 -20.32 64.00 6.49
CA SER A 523 -19.02 64.02 7.21
C SER A 523 -18.74 62.74 8.03
N SER A 524 -17.50 62.60 8.55
CA SER A 524 -17.01 61.57 9.51
C SER A 524 -16.81 60.15 8.92
N ALA A 525 -15.62 59.52 8.86
CA ALA A 525 -14.40 59.55 9.71
C ALA A 525 -14.67 59.05 11.15
N LEU A 526 -13.81 58.28 11.83
CA LEU A 526 -12.34 58.16 11.86
C LEU A 526 -11.93 56.69 12.16
N ASN A 527 -10.70 56.20 11.97
CA ASN A 527 -9.59 56.58 11.08
C ASN A 527 -8.65 55.34 10.93
N GLU A 528 -7.80 55.32 9.91
CA GLU A 528 -6.81 54.25 9.65
C GLU A 528 -5.49 54.88 9.15
N LYS A 529 -4.41 54.08 8.98
CA LYS A 529 -3.24 54.33 8.10
C LYS A 529 -2.25 55.47 8.52
N PRO A 530 -1.07 55.62 7.85
CA PRO A 530 -0.11 54.58 7.39
C PRO A 530 1.39 55.00 7.49
N ALA A 531 2.28 54.19 6.90
CA ALA A 531 3.62 54.52 6.34
C ALA A 531 4.77 54.76 7.37
N GLU A 532 6.06 54.70 7.00
CA GLU A 532 6.71 54.62 5.66
C GLU A 532 7.94 53.67 5.65
N GLU A 533 8.81 53.73 4.63
CA GLU A 533 9.85 52.72 4.31
C GLU A 533 11.25 52.96 4.94
N ALA A 534 12.05 51.88 5.02
CA ALA A 534 13.53 51.77 4.86
C ALA A 534 14.49 52.84 5.46
N PRO A 535 15.65 52.44 6.08
CA PRO A 535 16.66 51.63 5.39
C PRO A 535 17.49 50.65 6.26
N VAL A 536 18.59 50.15 5.68
CA VAL A 536 19.61 49.26 6.28
C VAL A 536 20.67 50.06 7.04
N GLU A 537 21.20 49.53 8.15
CA GLU A 537 22.58 49.84 8.56
C GLU A 537 23.25 48.64 9.28
N GLU A 538 24.59 48.68 9.36
CA GLU A 538 25.50 47.59 9.71
C GLU A 538 26.51 48.08 10.75
N GLN A 539 26.59 47.46 11.93
CA GLN A 539 27.69 47.70 12.89
C GLN A 539 28.11 46.43 13.65
N ALA A 540 29.41 46.37 13.96
CA ALA A 540 30.08 45.34 14.74
C ALA A 540 31.18 45.99 15.61
N ILE A 541 31.94 45.20 16.39
CA ILE A 541 32.98 45.65 17.36
C ILE A 541 32.28 46.27 18.61
N VAL A 542 32.69 46.12 19.88
CA VAL A 542 33.99 45.94 20.57
C VAL A 542 33.80 44.84 21.64
N GLU A 543 34.55 43.73 21.69
CA GLU A 543 35.91 43.58 22.24
C GLU A 543 36.09 44.10 23.70
N ALA A 544 36.32 43.17 24.64
CA ALA A 544 36.77 43.46 26.00
C ALA A 544 37.47 42.23 26.62
N SER A 545 38.74 42.38 27.02
CA SER A 545 39.56 41.30 27.62
C SER A 545 40.48 41.83 28.71
N VAL A 546 40.25 41.39 29.96
CA VAL A 546 41.16 41.39 31.13
C VAL A 546 40.62 40.27 32.05
N ALA A 547 41.31 39.27 32.63
CA ALA A 547 42.69 38.82 32.81
C ALA A 547 43.06 38.68 34.31
N GLU A 548 43.78 37.59 34.63
CA GLU A 548 44.59 37.29 35.83
C GLU A 548 43.98 37.26 37.26
N THR A 549 44.09 36.09 37.91
CA THR A 549 44.64 35.83 39.27
C THR A 549 44.52 34.32 39.55
N SER A 550 45.61 33.52 39.51
CA SER A 550 46.69 33.30 40.49
C SER A 550 46.33 32.31 41.63
N ALA A 551 47.20 31.31 41.83
CA ALA A 551 47.10 30.19 42.79
C ALA A 551 47.56 30.60 44.24
N PRO A 552 47.85 29.71 45.25
CA PRO A 552 48.05 28.24 45.26
C PRO A 552 47.54 27.47 46.52
N GLU A 553 48.09 26.26 46.75
CA GLU A 553 48.15 25.47 48.01
C GLU A 553 46.86 24.74 48.50
N THR A 554 46.93 23.60 49.22
CA THR A 554 48.05 22.83 49.81
C THR A 554 47.80 21.30 49.80
N GLU A 555 48.85 20.46 49.88
CA GLU A 555 48.74 19.05 50.36
C GLU A 555 48.70 19.00 51.91
N PRO A 556 48.30 17.87 52.55
CA PRO A 556 49.31 16.85 52.93
C PRO A 556 48.86 15.36 53.04
N LYS A 557 49.78 14.49 52.60
CA LYS A 557 50.19 13.13 53.09
C LYS A 557 49.42 12.39 54.20
N ASN A 558 49.17 11.09 53.96
CA ASN A 558 49.80 9.91 54.61
C ASN A 558 49.34 8.63 53.85
N GLU A 559 50.21 7.72 53.39
CA GLU A 559 50.99 6.69 54.12
C GLU A 559 50.15 5.55 54.76
N THR A 560 49.92 4.49 53.96
CA THR A 560 50.25 3.03 54.15
C THR A 560 50.25 2.34 55.54
N PRO A 561 50.23 0.97 55.63
CA PRO A 561 50.00 -0.11 54.63
C PRO A 561 49.09 -1.28 55.15
N VAL A 562 49.09 -2.44 54.44
CA VAL A 562 48.63 -3.82 54.85
C VAL A 562 47.12 -3.99 55.19
N GLU A 563 46.50 -5.19 55.19
CA GLU A 563 46.99 -6.57 54.95
C GLU A 563 46.00 -7.42 54.11
N GLU A 564 46.46 -8.60 53.68
CA GLU A 564 45.80 -9.55 52.79
C GLU A 564 45.39 -10.82 53.56
N GLN A 565 44.16 -11.31 53.38
CA GLN A 565 43.81 -12.70 53.74
C GLN A 565 42.51 -13.21 53.11
N GLU A 566 42.57 -14.44 52.60
CA GLU A 566 41.41 -15.29 52.31
C GLU A 566 40.82 -15.86 53.62
N ILE A 567 39.58 -16.36 53.60
CA ILE A 567 39.21 -17.69 54.17
C ILE A 567 37.83 -18.13 53.64
N VAL A 568 37.92 -19.18 52.82
CA VAL A 568 37.19 -20.46 52.73
C VAL A 568 35.98 -20.81 53.65
N GLU A 569 35.01 -21.47 53.01
CA GLU A 569 34.28 -22.70 53.41
C GLU A 569 33.05 -22.73 54.37
N ALA A 570 32.37 -23.89 54.31
CA ALA A 570 31.20 -24.42 55.06
C ALA A 570 29.86 -23.64 54.93
N ASN A 571 28.72 -24.18 54.45
CA ASN A 571 28.11 -25.52 54.41
C ASN A 571 27.58 -26.06 55.77
N VAL A 572 26.26 -26.34 55.84
CA VAL A 572 25.59 -27.33 56.72
C VAL A 572 24.09 -27.43 56.33
N ALA A 573 23.48 -28.62 56.49
CA ALA A 573 22.03 -28.87 56.28
C ALA A 573 21.25 -28.73 57.62
N GLU A 574 19.96 -29.09 57.81
CA GLU A 574 19.35 -30.42 57.65
C GLU A 574 17.81 -30.38 57.80
N THR A 575 17.15 -31.41 57.22
CA THR A 575 15.88 -32.06 57.65
C THR A 575 14.65 -31.21 58.02
N SER A 576 13.49 -31.46 57.41
CA SER A 576 12.57 -32.51 57.93
C SER A 576 11.51 -32.96 56.91
N ALA A 577 10.91 -34.12 57.17
CA ALA A 577 9.87 -34.82 56.39
C ALA A 577 8.83 -35.41 57.38
N PRO A 578 7.80 -36.22 57.03
CA PRO A 578 7.44 -36.81 55.72
C PRO A 578 5.91 -36.86 55.39
N GLU A 579 5.55 -37.56 54.29
CA GLU A 579 4.29 -38.34 54.06
C GLU A 579 2.91 -37.60 54.01
N THR A 580 1.89 -38.00 53.21
CA THR A 580 1.70 -39.14 52.27
C THR A 580 0.79 -38.79 51.08
N GLU A 581 0.79 -39.66 50.05
CA GLU A 581 -0.12 -39.76 48.87
C GLU A 581 -1.60 -40.11 49.25
N PRO A 582 -2.64 -40.15 48.33
CA PRO A 582 -2.60 -40.55 46.91
C PRO A 582 -3.53 -39.80 45.91
N LYS A 583 -4.04 -40.52 44.88
CA LYS A 583 -4.27 -40.09 43.48
C LYS A 583 -5.42 -40.91 42.82
N LYS A 584 -5.84 -40.56 41.57
CA LYS A 584 -6.86 -41.22 40.68
C LYS A 584 -8.34 -40.82 40.94
N GLU A 585 -9.31 -40.89 40.01
CA GLU A 585 -9.36 -41.10 38.53
C GLU A 585 -10.69 -40.53 37.95
N SER A 586 -10.88 -40.57 36.61
CA SER A 586 -12.12 -40.20 35.87
C SER A 586 -12.88 -41.46 35.38
N PRO A 587 -13.95 -41.45 34.54
CA PRO A 587 -14.81 -40.36 33.96
C PRO A 587 -16.35 -40.67 33.99
N GLU A 588 -17.13 -40.10 33.03
CA GLU A 588 -18.45 -40.52 32.44
C GLU A 588 -19.68 -39.56 32.56
N THR A 589 -20.66 -39.78 31.66
CA THR A 589 -21.92 -39.01 31.36
C THR A 589 -23.18 -39.86 31.73
N PRO A 590 -24.48 -39.41 31.73
CA PRO A 590 -25.23 -38.89 30.53
C PRO A 590 -26.49 -37.97 30.75
N GLU A 591 -27.12 -37.59 29.63
CA GLU A 591 -28.56 -37.36 29.29
C GLU A 591 -29.63 -36.62 30.20
N ALA A 592 -30.11 -35.47 29.67
CA ALA A 592 -31.50 -35.19 29.17
C ALA A 592 -32.74 -34.86 30.07
N ILE A 593 -33.77 -34.28 29.39
CA ILE A 593 -35.25 -34.20 29.65
C ILE A 593 -35.93 -32.87 30.12
N GLU A 594 -36.78 -32.35 29.20
CA GLU A 594 -38.08 -31.63 29.25
C GLU A 594 -38.48 -30.36 30.08
N GLN A 595 -39.10 -29.43 29.32
CA GLN A 595 -40.38 -28.67 29.48
C GLN A 595 -40.85 -28.04 30.82
N THR A 596 -41.36 -26.80 30.74
CA THR A 596 -42.64 -26.40 31.39
C THR A 596 -43.27 -25.11 30.80
N LYS A 597 -44.60 -24.95 30.95
CA LYS A 597 -45.40 -23.72 30.77
C LYS A 597 -46.13 -23.38 32.09
N PRO A 598 -46.47 -22.11 32.35
CA PRO A 598 -47.88 -21.66 32.48
C PRO A 598 -48.20 -20.48 31.51
N SER A 599 -49.38 -20.33 30.89
CA SER A 599 -50.68 -19.79 31.36
C SER A 599 -50.61 -18.40 32.04
N GLU A 600 -51.24 -17.30 31.62
CA GLU A 600 -52.55 -16.98 30.97
C GLU A 600 -53.60 -16.43 31.97
N GLU A 601 -53.75 -15.10 32.00
CA GLU A 601 -54.81 -14.29 32.64
C GLU A 601 -54.57 -12.80 32.25
N THR A 602 -55.53 -11.87 32.11
CA THR A 602 -57.00 -11.93 31.89
C THR A 602 -57.42 -10.68 31.08
N ALA A 603 -58.67 -10.58 30.61
CA ALA A 603 -59.11 -9.54 29.66
C ALA A 603 -59.89 -8.37 30.30
N SER A 604 -60.00 -7.25 29.56
CA SER A 604 -61.19 -6.38 29.61
C SER A 604 -61.45 -5.65 28.28
N ASP A 605 -62.70 -5.71 27.82
CA ASP A 605 -63.24 -5.09 26.60
C ASP A 605 -63.64 -3.63 26.87
N VAL A 606 -63.49 -2.72 25.89
CA VAL A 606 -64.50 -1.68 25.65
C VAL A 606 -64.75 -1.59 24.14
N LYS A 607 -65.95 -1.99 23.71
CA LYS A 607 -66.44 -1.83 22.33
C LYS A 607 -67.26 -0.56 22.20
N THR A 608 -67.15 0.08 21.03
CA THR A 608 -68.27 0.84 20.47
C THR A 608 -68.45 0.46 19.00
N SER A 609 -69.69 0.15 18.64
CA SER A 609 -70.21 -0.21 17.31
C SER A 609 -70.63 1.04 16.50
N ALA A 610 -70.96 1.00 15.21
CA ALA A 610 -70.63 0.07 14.11
C ALA A 610 -71.06 0.68 12.75
N GLU A 611 -70.38 0.29 11.67
CA GLU A 611 -70.93 0.13 10.30
C GLU A 611 -71.62 1.36 9.64
N PRO A 612 -72.20 1.24 8.42
CA PRO A 612 -71.40 1.00 7.20
C PRO A 612 -71.77 1.92 6.03
N HIS A 613 -70.87 2.15 5.07
CA HIS A 613 -71.27 2.61 3.73
C HIS A 613 -70.51 1.99 2.55
N ALA A 614 -71.31 1.46 1.62
CA ALA A 614 -71.12 1.27 0.18
C ALA A 614 -69.73 0.89 -0.38
N LYS A 615 -69.68 -0.29 -1.03
CA LYS A 615 -68.65 -0.65 -2.01
C LYS A 615 -68.84 0.15 -3.31
N GLU A 616 -68.16 1.27 -3.48
CA GLU A 616 -67.94 1.80 -4.83
C GLU A 616 -66.76 1.10 -5.51
N ALA A 617 -67.07 0.17 -6.41
CA ALA A 617 -66.07 -0.49 -7.23
C ALA A 617 -65.58 0.47 -8.33
N ILE A 618 -64.61 1.33 -7.99
CA ILE A 618 -63.86 2.13 -8.98
C ILE A 618 -63.14 1.16 -9.92
N LYS A 619 -63.79 0.82 -11.04
CA LYS A 619 -63.16 0.13 -12.16
C LYS A 619 -61.98 0.97 -12.60
N SER A 620 -60.77 0.49 -12.34
CA SER A 620 -59.54 1.10 -12.81
C SER A 620 -59.50 1.00 -14.34
N THR A 621 -60.07 2.00 -14.99
CA THR A 621 -60.03 2.14 -16.45
C THR A 621 -58.57 2.08 -16.88
N ALA A 622 -58.23 1.06 -17.68
CA ALA A 622 -56.85 0.80 -18.06
C ALA A 622 -56.30 2.04 -18.77
N LYS A 623 -55.45 2.80 -18.08
CA LYS A 623 -55.01 4.13 -18.49
C LYS A 623 -54.14 3.98 -19.73
N LYS A 624 -54.79 4.12 -20.89
CA LYS A 624 -54.29 3.79 -22.23
C LYS A 624 -52.87 4.36 -22.38
N ASP A 625 -51.89 3.47 -22.52
CA ASP A 625 -50.47 3.83 -22.61
C ASP A 625 -50.28 4.83 -23.75
N GLY A 626 -49.99 6.09 -23.41
CA GLY A 626 -49.76 7.14 -24.40
C GLY A 626 -48.57 6.80 -25.31
N PRO A 627 -48.49 7.38 -26.52
CA PRO A 627 -47.45 7.06 -27.50
C PRO A 627 -46.05 7.14 -26.88
N ARG A 628 -45.46 5.96 -26.68
CA ARG A 628 -44.14 5.80 -26.07
C ARG A 628 -43.07 6.18 -27.10
N ASN A 629 -42.14 7.05 -26.69
CA ASN A 629 -41.02 7.52 -27.51
C ASN A 629 -41.38 8.55 -28.61
N LEU A 630 -42.15 9.56 -28.23
CA LEU A 630 -42.28 10.81 -28.99
C LEU A 630 -40.91 11.54 -29.12
N PRO A 631 -40.66 12.26 -30.21
CA PRO A 631 -39.56 13.22 -30.28
C PRO A 631 -39.83 14.42 -29.38
N PHE A 632 -38.78 15.08 -28.88
CA PHE A 632 -38.89 16.30 -28.07
C PHE A 632 -37.70 17.25 -28.36
N LYS A 633 -37.90 18.55 -28.13
CA LYS A 633 -36.81 19.55 -28.08
C LYS A 633 -36.31 19.69 -26.63
N PRO A 634 -35.00 19.86 -26.38
CA PRO A 634 -34.49 20.14 -25.03
C PRO A 634 -35.03 21.48 -24.50
N THR A 635 -35.53 21.52 -23.26
CA THR A 635 -35.90 22.79 -22.61
C THR A 635 -34.68 23.43 -21.95
N HIS A 636 -34.69 24.75 -21.80
CA HIS A 636 -33.61 25.47 -21.10
C HIS A 636 -33.38 24.93 -19.67
N GLU A 637 -34.46 24.52 -18.99
CA GLU A 637 -34.40 23.84 -17.69
C GLU A 637 -33.53 22.58 -17.71
N MET A 638 -33.58 21.77 -18.78
CA MET A 638 -32.79 20.54 -18.86
C MET A 638 -31.29 20.82 -18.98
N LEU A 639 -30.89 21.89 -19.65
CA LEU A 639 -29.49 22.29 -19.78
C LEU A 639 -29.00 22.93 -18.47
N SER A 640 -29.80 23.84 -17.90
CA SER A 640 -29.51 24.51 -16.63
C SER A 640 -29.39 23.52 -15.46
N LEU A 641 -30.26 22.51 -15.39
CA LEU A 641 -30.23 21.43 -14.38
C LEU A 641 -28.89 20.67 -14.34
N VAL A 642 -28.15 20.65 -15.44
CA VAL A 642 -26.90 19.89 -15.58
C VAL A 642 -25.67 20.82 -15.66
N GLY A 643 -25.86 22.11 -15.95
CA GLY A 643 -24.78 23.10 -16.07
C GLY A 643 -23.98 23.01 -17.37
N THR A 644 -24.61 22.53 -18.46
CA THR A 644 -23.90 22.15 -19.69
C THR A 644 -24.27 22.99 -20.91
N THR A 645 -23.31 23.20 -21.81
CA THR A 645 -23.55 23.80 -23.13
C THR A 645 -24.49 22.93 -23.99
N ARG A 646 -25.06 23.50 -25.05
CA ARG A 646 -25.89 22.73 -26.02
C ARG A 646 -25.14 21.51 -26.56
N GLU A 647 -23.85 21.68 -26.89
CA GLU A 647 -22.99 20.64 -27.45
C GLU A 647 -22.71 19.50 -26.45
N GLN A 648 -22.26 19.84 -25.25
CA GLN A 648 -22.09 18.92 -24.12
C GLN A 648 -23.38 18.14 -23.82
N PHE A 649 -24.53 18.82 -23.87
CA PHE A 649 -25.84 18.21 -23.65
C PHE A 649 -26.21 17.20 -24.76
N THR A 650 -25.87 17.47 -26.03
CA THR A 650 -26.07 16.48 -27.13
C THR A 650 -25.33 15.17 -26.86
N LEU A 651 -24.11 15.28 -26.32
CA LEU A 651 -23.24 14.14 -26.06
C LEU A 651 -23.72 13.30 -24.88
N ILE A 652 -24.27 13.94 -23.82
CA ILE A 652 -24.99 13.24 -22.75
C ILE A 652 -26.19 12.47 -23.35
N LEU A 653 -26.99 13.11 -24.21
CA LEU A 653 -28.16 12.49 -24.82
C LEU A 653 -27.82 11.28 -25.71
N GLU A 654 -26.76 11.34 -26.53
CA GLU A 654 -26.27 10.18 -27.32
C GLU A 654 -25.96 8.97 -26.42
N LYS A 655 -25.24 9.21 -25.32
CA LYS A 655 -24.77 8.16 -24.40
C LYS A 655 -25.95 7.59 -23.59
N LEU A 656 -26.90 8.43 -23.17
CA LEU A 656 -28.21 8.01 -22.63
C LEU A 656 -29.11 7.27 -23.65
N GLY A 657 -28.82 7.40 -24.95
CA GLY A 657 -29.47 6.64 -26.02
C GLY A 657 -30.61 7.36 -26.72
N TYR A 658 -30.57 8.69 -26.74
CA TYR A 658 -31.39 9.53 -27.62
C TYR A 658 -30.55 9.90 -28.85
N GLY A 659 -31.13 9.76 -30.04
CA GLY A 659 -30.54 10.23 -31.28
C GLY A 659 -31.10 11.60 -31.63
N ALA A 660 -30.22 12.52 -32.02
CA ALA A 660 -30.61 13.79 -32.62
C ALA A 660 -31.17 13.58 -34.04
N LYS A 661 -32.08 14.46 -34.43
CA LYS A 661 -32.53 14.74 -35.80
C LYS A 661 -32.62 16.25 -35.95
N LEU A 662 -32.18 16.80 -37.09
CA LEU A 662 -32.55 18.17 -37.44
C LEU A 662 -34.04 18.20 -37.79
N ASP A 663 -34.73 19.24 -37.32
CA ASP A 663 -36.15 19.50 -37.57
C ASP A 663 -36.31 21.02 -37.75
N GLY A 664 -36.01 21.49 -38.96
CA GLY A 664 -35.68 22.90 -39.23
C GLY A 664 -34.30 23.26 -38.65
N GLU A 665 -34.21 24.43 -38.01
CA GLU A 665 -32.99 24.93 -37.36
C GLU A 665 -32.73 24.27 -35.99
N ASP A 666 -33.72 23.58 -35.42
CA ASP A 666 -33.63 22.93 -34.11
C ASP A 666 -33.24 21.45 -34.18
N LEU A 667 -32.60 20.96 -33.12
CA LEU A 667 -32.37 19.53 -32.90
C LEU A 667 -33.49 18.92 -32.05
N THR A 668 -34.24 17.98 -32.63
CA THR A 668 -35.16 17.11 -31.89
C THR A 668 -34.49 15.80 -31.50
N TYR A 669 -34.91 15.23 -30.37
CA TYR A 669 -34.32 14.02 -29.80
C TYR A 669 -35.36 12.92 -29.63
N GLN A 670 -34.99 11.69 -30.00
CA GLN A 670 -35.84 10.51 -29.88
C GLN A 670 -35.02 9.32 -29.41
N ARG A 671 -35.55 8.50 -28.48
CA ARG A 671 -34.82 7.36 -27.91
C ARG A 671 -34.60 6.28 -28.96
N ILE A 672 -33.35 5.84 -29.14
CA ILE A 672 -32.98 4.81 -30.11
C ILE A 672 -33.36 3.45 -29.51
N PRO A 673 -34.20 2.63 -30.18
CA PRO A 673 -34.52 1.29 -29.70
C PRO A 673 -33.26 0.40 -29.73
N PHE A 674 -33.10 -0.45 -28.73
CA PHE A 674 -31.86 -1.19 -28.44
C PHE A 674 -31.28 -1.94 -29.66
N HIS A 675 -32.15 -2.56 -30.48
CA HIS A 675 -31.74 -3.27 -31.70
C HIS A 675 -31.09 -2.38 -32.78
N LYS A 676 -31.36 -1.06 -32.82
CA LYS A 676 -30.76 -0.13 -33.78
C LYS A 676 -29.41 0.46 -33.34
N ARG A 677 -28.97 0.24 -32.09
CA ARG A 677 -27.68 0.77 -31.59
C ARG A 677 -26.43 0.10 -32.20
N LYS A 678 -26.55 -1.07 -32.84
CA LYS A 678 -25.42 -1.80 -33.47
C LYS A 678 -25.09 -1.35 -34.92
N ARG A 679 -24.96 -0.04 -35.17
CA ARG A 679 -24.40 0.50 -36.43
C ARG A 679 -23.86 1.93 -36.31
N LYS A 680 -22.71 2.11 -35.64
CA LYS A 680 -21.74 3.16 -36.05
C LYS A 680 -20.69 2.47 -36.93
N GLU A 681 -20.31 3.11 -38.03
CA GLU A 681 -19.54 2.49 -39.11
C GLU A 681 -18.04 2.47 -38.80
N LYS A 682 -17.30 1.55 -39.43
CA LYS A 682 -15.83 1.57 -39.34
C LYS A 682 -15.31 2.77 -40.16
N PRO A 683 -14.34 3.56 -39.66
CA PRO A 683 -13.65 4.54 -40.49
C PRO A 683 -12.93 3.83 -41.65
N ALA A 684 -12.95 4.43 -42.83
CA ALA A 684 -12.36 3.84 -44.03
C ALA A 684 -10.82 3.73 -43.92
N PRO A 685 -10.20 2.68 -44.46
CA PRO A 685 -8.75 2.55 -44.49
C PRO A 685 -8.14 3.62 -45.42
N ARG A 686 -7.08 4.30 -44.95
CA ARG A 686 -6.33 5.26 -45.76
C ARG A 686 -5.67 4.58 -46.97
N PRO A 687 -5.58 5.22 -48.14
CA PRO A 687 -4.90 4.67 -49.31
C PRO A 687 -3.39 4.52 -49.04
N ARG A 688 -2.79 3.45 -49.59
CA ARG A 688 -1.32 3.25 -49.58
C ARG A 688 -0.69 4.01 -50.75
N ARG A 689 0.53 4.54 -50.54
CA ARG A 689 1.38 5.03 -51.63
C ARG A 689 1.85 3.85 -52.52
N PRO A 690 2.14 4.09 -53.81
CA PRO A 690 2.76 3.10 -54.69
C PRO A 690 4.29 3.16 -54.58
N ASP A 691 4.92 2.04 -54.24
CA ASP A 691 6.37 1.85 -54.40
C ASP A 691 6.66 1.12 -55.72
N ASN A 692 7.86 1.35 -56.26
CA ASN A 692 8.21 1.01 -57.65
C ASN A 692 9.01 -0.30 -57.77
N LYS A 693 9.22 -0.73 -59.02
CA LYS A 693 9.97 -1.94 -59.45
C LYS A 693 11.43 -1.91 -58.93
N ALA A 694 12.18 -3.01 -58.81
CA ALA A 694 12.16 -4.22 -59.66
C ALA A 694 12.65 -5.52 -58.95
N ALA A 695 12.70 -6.61 -59.73
CA ALA A 695 13.20 -7.96 -59.37
C ALA A 695 14.51 -8.27 -60.18
N PRO A 696 15.14 -9.48 -60.24
CA PRO A 696 14.53 -10.83 -60.19
C PRO A 696 15.22 -11.93 -59.33
N LYS A 697 14.35 -12.76 -58.74
CA LYS A 697 14.31 -14.24 -58.72
C LYS A 697 15.61 -15.09 -58.57
N ALA A 698 15.57 -15.90 -57.51
CA ALA A 698 15.86 -17.34 -57.58
C ALA A 698 14.57 -18.18 -57.42
N GLU A 699 14.69 -19.50 -57.32
CA GLU A 699 13.62 -20.53 -57.21
C GLU A 699 14.07 -21.57 -56.14
N SER A 700 13.23 -22.38 -55.47
CA SER A 700 11.81 -22.77 -55.67
C SER A 700 11.10 -22.91 -54.29
N ARG A 701 10.05 -23.70 -53.96
CA ARG A 701 9.37 -24.88 -54.55
C ARG A 701 8.01 -25.12 -53.83
N GLY A 702 7.04 -25.80 -54.47
CA GLY A 702 5.93 -26.48 -53.76
C GLY A 702 4.49 -26.07 -54.14
N LYS A 703 3.58 -27.06 -54.23
CA LYS A 703 2.19 -26.92 -54.72
C LYS A 703 1.22 -26.32 -53.69
N SER A 704 0.20 -25.63 -54.20
CA SER A 704 -1.00 -25.23 -53.44
C SER A 704 -1.94 -26.41 -53.19
N GLN A 705 -2.52 -26.48 -51.98
CA GLN A 705 -3.77 -27.19 -51.68
C GLN A 705 -4.61 -26.39 -50.67
N SER A 706 -5.92 -26.37 -50.87
CA SER A 706 -6.90 -25.62 -50.08
C SER A 706 -7.21 -26.27 -48.72
N LYS A 707 -7.29 -25.48 -47.65
CA LYS A 707 -7.81 -25.93 -46.34
C LYS A 707 -9.32 -25.66 -46.20
N PRO A 708 -10.12 -26.60 -45.64
CA PRO A 708 -11.57 -26.45 -45.43
C PRO A 708 -11.92 -25.58 -44.20
N PRO A 709 -13.19 -25.14 -44.06
CA PRO A 709 -13.62 -24.28 -42.96
C PRO A 709 -13.69 -25.00 -41.60
N TYR A 710 -13.44 -24.23 -40.54
CA TYR A 710 -13.35 -24.69 -39.15
C TYR A 710 -14.72 -25.04 -38.55
N ARG A 711 -14.92 -26.30 -38.13
CA ARG A 711 -16.14 -26.80 -37.48
C ARG A 711 -15.91 -26.88 -35.96
N LYS A 712 -16.85 -26.36 -35.15
CA LYS A 712 -16.73 -26.40 -33.68
C LYS A 712 -16.73 -27.85 -33.17
N PRO A 713 -15.89 -28.22 -32.19
CA PRO A 713 -15.98 -29.52 -31.52
C PRO A 713 -17.16 -29.58 -30.56
N ALA A 714 -17.76 -30.76 -30.42
CA ALA A 714 -18.71 -31.11 -29.36
C ALA A 714 -17.94 -31.55 -28.09
N PRO A 715 -18.55 -31.47 -26.88
CA PRO A 715 -17.88 -31.91 -25.66
C PRO A 715 -17.64 -33.43 -25.68
N ARG A 716 -16.41 -33.85 -25.35
CA ARG A 716 -16.10 -35.26 -25.05
C ARG A 716 -16.42 -35.54 -23.59
N VAL A 717 -17.27 -36.52 -23.33
CA VAL A 717 -17.31 -37.21 -22.04
C VAL A 717 -15.97 -37.93 -21.87
N LYS A 718 -15.37 -37.87 -20.68
CA LYS A 718 -14.23 -38.72 -20.32
C LYS A 718 -14.77 -39.98 -19.67
N GLU A 719 -14.35 -41.14 -20.17
CA GLU A 719 -14.44 -42.40 -19.43
C GLU A 719 -13.38 -42.39 -18.31
N ALA A 720 -13.59 -43.20 -17.27
CA ALA A 720 -12.71 -43.25 -16.10
C ALA A 720 -11.56 -44.26 -16.30
N ASP A 721 -10.41 -43.94 -15.70
CA ASP A 721 -9.18 -44.73 -15.76
C ASP A 721 -9.34 -46.04 -14.94
N PRO A 722 -9.17 -47.25 -15.52
CA PRO A 722 -9.49 -48.51 -14.86
C PRO A 722 -8.60 -48.82 -13.64
N ASP A 723 -7.34 -48.34 -13.62
CA ASP A 723 -6.40 -48.57 -12.51
C ASP A 723 -6.45 -47.49 -11.42
N SER A 724 -7.53 -46.69 -11.38
CA SER A 724 -7.73 -45.68 -10.33
C SER A 724 -8.14 -46.32 -8.99
N PRO A 725 -7.47 -46.04 -7.86
CA PRO A 725 -7.78 -46.63 -6.55
C PRO A 725 -9.18 -46.29 -6.02
N PHE A 726 -9.87 -45.31 -6.61
CA PHE A 726 -11.26 -44.96 -6.27
C PHE A 726 -12.32 -45.87 -6.92
N ALA A 727 -11.96 -46.77 -7.83
CA ALA A 727 -12.91 -47.67 -8.49
C ALA A 727 -13.61 -48.64 -7.51
N ILE A 728 -12.89 -49.10 -6.49
CA ILE A 728 -13.34 -50.15 -5.54
C ILE A 728 -14.55 -49.69 -4.69
N LEU A 729 -14.70 -48.38 -4.44
CA LEU A 729 -15.84 -47.84 -3.69
C LEU A 729 -17.16 -47.93 -4.46
N LYS A 730 -17.14 -48.11 -5.78
CA LYS A 730 -18.36 -48.22 -6.60
C LYS A 730 -18.99 -49.61 -6.59
N THR A 731 -18.24 -50.64 -6.15
CA THR A 731 -18.69 -52.04 -6.11
C THR A 731 -19.33 -52.47 -4.79
N LEU A 732 -19.25 -51.66 -3.73
CA LEU A 732 -19.83 -51.98 -2.40
C LEU A 732 -21.27 -51.47 -2.19
N GLY A 733 -21.83 -50.71 -3.14
CA GLY A 733 -23.15 -50.10 -3.03
C GLY A 733 -24.36 -50.97 -3.42
N LYS A 734 -24.23 -52.30 -3.46
CA LYS A 734 -25.34 -53.24 -3.74
C LYS A 734 -25.21 -54.58 -3.01
N LYS A 735 -25.84 -54.66 -1.84
CA LYS A 735 -26.53 -55.85 -1.32
C LYS A 735 -27.81 -55.39 -0.65
#